data_AF-A0A4S4FFK9-F1
#
_entry.id   AF-A0A4S4FFK9-F1
#
_cell.length_a   1.000
_cell.length_b   1.000
_cell.length_c   1.000
_cell.angle_alpha   90.00
_cell.angle_beta   90.00
_cell.angle_gamma   90.00
#
_symmetry.space_group_name_H-M   'P 1'
#
loop_
_entity.id
_entity.type
_entity.pdbx_description
1 polymer ?
#
loop_
_entity_poly.entity_id
_entity_poly.type
_entity_poly.pdbx_seq_one_letter_code
_entity_poly.pdbx_strand_id
1 'polypeptide(L)'
;MRLPVRGLARRLHRAGMSEVHAHWRRQPIQPDTVLYESFAGNGMLCNPEAIFRRLLELPEFAHLTHIWAIAHPEDYAGTLAEFAGRSDVRFVRRGSSDYHRALATSGFLVNNATFPPQFSKRPGQIYLNTWHGTPLKHMGFDTPDGPSASANTMRNFAAADYLLAQNPFMTQTMYRSAYKLEGLYNGAIIEEGYPRVDRQTLSDTQVRDVRRALDPSVGADLEPDARRIVVFAPTWRGASFQRPDDNIDQMLEARDEFARALDPDRWRVLLKVHQAAYALAARRSGVADILVPNSLPTNQLLGLADVLVTDYSSIFFDFLATGRPIVFYTPDQTEYALGRGLYRSPEQLPGPQFIDAGDAAKAVRRAIDGLGDPDGLGDPDEVARYAAAQKEFTPFDDGGASDRVIDVVFRGNTAGHRIHREQQRRPSLLLHLGAMRPNGITTSAFNLVNSLDHEHFDVTVTYPGGPAATKMLETRFMNRSVRHMPRVGGLNGSKTQHLRRTIADRRGRGELDLTDPAEQQVWEDEWTRCFGDFRFDDVIDFSGYGPLWARLLLHSPQATRSIWLHNDMAADARRSVHGRLIHFRSLSAVFAHYSSYDNLVSVSKSLSEINRRSLSDRAPADKFRYARNCIDGAGIRAGASLPIEWMDDSVPAPPGLGVPRSSASERIFIAAGRLSPEKNFGRLIRAFARVHASQPDTRLVIVGGGPLRASLSDLAASLGLADRVHLIGQQANPYSFLAAGDCFVLSSDYEGQPMVLLEAAVLGLPIVTVDFPSVRDALPAGAATVVAQTDSALAEGMMAYLRGEVEAAEFDDVAYNREAVSEFMTVAGIRSAT
;
A
#
# COMPACT_ATOMS: atom_id res chain seq x y z
N MET A 1 -2.63 -21.27 -32.64
CA MET A 1 -2.20 -20.93 -31.27
C MET A 1 -3.32 -21.30 -30.29
N ARG A 2 -3.33 -22.54 -29.77
CA ARG A 2 -4.39 -23.02 -28.87
C ARG A 2 -4.18 -22.38 -27.49
N LEU A 3 -4.99 -21.38 -27.14
CA LEU A 3 -5.07 -20.92 -25.75
C LEU A 3 -5.47 -22.11 -24.88
N PRO A 4 -4.75 -22.42 -23.78
CA PRO A 4 -5.09 -23.56 -22.93
C PRO A 4 -6.51 -23.38 -22.42
N VAL A 5 -7.37 -24.39 -22.60
CA VAL A 5 -8.82 -24.38 -22.31
C VAL A 5 -9.14 -23.85 -20.89
N ARG A 6 -8.28 -24.15 -19.91
CA ARG A 6 -8.36 -23.63 -18.52
C ARG A 6 -8.29 -22.10 -18.44
N GLY A 7 -7.51 -21.46 -19.30
CA GLY A 7 -7.40 -20.01 -19.40
C GLY A 7 -8.64 -19.35 -19.97
N LEU A 8 -9.33 -20.01 -20.90
CA LEU A 8 -10.60 -19.53 -21.48
C LEU A 8 -11.74 -19.61 -20.45
N ALA A 9 -11.90 -20.75 -19.76
CA ALA A 9 -12.92 -20.92 -18.72
C ALA A 9 -12.80 -19.87 -17.60
N ARG A 10 -11.57 -19.62 -17.10
CA ARG A 10 -11.31 -18.56 -16.09
C ARG A 10 -11.61 -17.15 -16.61
N ARG A 11 -11.44 -16.89 -17.91
CA ARG A 11 -11.77 -15.59 -18.51
C ARG A 11 -13.28 -15.42 -18.65
N LEU A 12 -13.99 -16.46 -19.11
CA LEU A 12 -15.45 -16.47 -19.22
C LEU A 12 -16.13 -16.33 -17.86
N HIS A 13 -15.68 -17.07 -16.84
CA HIS A 13 -16.18 -16.94 -15.47
C HIS A 13 -16.01 -15.52 -14.94
N ARG A 14 -14.82 -14.91 -15.10
CA ARG A 14 -14.58 -13.51 -14.70
C ARG A 14 -15.45 -12.51 -15.46
N ALA A 15 -15.72 -12.76 -16.74
CA ALA A 15 -16.63 -11.95 -17.54
C ALA A 15 -18.06 -12.04 -17.00
N GLY A 16 -18.57 -13.25 -16.77
CA GLY A 16 -19.89 -13.48 -16.18
C GLY A 16 -20.05 -12.81 -14.82
N MET A 17 -19.08 -12.96 -13.93
CA MET A 17 -19.10 -12.28 -12.62
C MET A 17 -19.11 -10.76 -12.73
N SER A 18 -18.42 -10.19 -13.74
CA SER A 18 -18.45 -8.74 -13.97
C SER A 18 -19.85 -8.26 -14.38
N GLU A 19 -20.59 -9.06 -15.18
CA GLU A 19 -21.98 -8.77 -15.54
C GLU A 19 -22.92 -8.88 -14.33
N VAL A 20 -22.74 -9.92 -13.49
CA VAL A 20 -23.49 -10.09 -12.23
C VAL A 20 -23.29 -8.87 -11.32
N HIS A 21 -22.05 -8.43 -11.13
CA HIS A 21 -21.74 -7.23 -10.33
C HIS A 21 -22.40 -5.99 -10.92
N ALA A 22 -22.27 -5.77 -12.23
CA ALA A 22 -22.86 -4.62 -12.90
C ALA A 22 -24.40 -4.64 -12.89
N HIS A 23 -25.03 -5.82 -12.90
CA HIS A 23 -26.46 -5.96 -12.77
C HIS A 23 -26.94 -5.53 -11.38
N TRP A 24 -26.35 -6.09 -10.31
CA TRP A 24 -26.78 -5.80 -8.95
C TRP A 24 -26.48 -4.36 -8.51
N ARG A 25 -25.38 -3.76 -8.98
CA ARG A 25 -25.07 -2.35 -8.72
C ARG A 25 -26.09 -1.37 -9.32
N ARG A 26 -26.88 -1.79 -10.31
CA ARG A 26 -27.95 -0.96 -10.90
C ARG A 26 -29.28 -1.07 -10.16
N GLN A 27 -29.40 -2.00 -9.22
CA GLN A 27 -30.61 -2.15 -8.41
C GLN A 27 -30.66 -1.07 -7.31
N PRO A 28 -31.87 -0.67 -6.87
CA PRO A 28 -32.03 0.29 -5.78
C PRO A 28 -31.41 -0.23 -4.47
N ILE A 29 -30.96 0.70 -3.64
CA ILE A 29 -30.59 0.40 -2.26
C ILE A 29 -31.85 0.06 -1.45
N GLN A 30 -31.73 -0.93 -0.57
CA GLN A 30 -32.74 -1.37 0.38
C GLN A 30 -32.32 -0.85 1.76
N PRO A 31 -32.86 0.29 2.22
CA PRO A 31 -32.40 0.97 3.42
C PRO A 31 -32.49 0.08 4.67
N ASP A 32 -33.54 -0.73 4.77
CA ASP A 32 -33.81 -1.60 5.92
C ASP A 32 -33.13 -2.98 5.83
N THR A 33 -32.11 -3.13 4.99
CA THR A 33 -31.34 -4.38 4.85
C THR A 33 -29.93 -4.21 5.39
N VAL A 34 -29.50 -5.13 6.24
CA VAL A 34 -28.14 -5.18 6.81
C VAL A 34 -27.39 -6.40 6.29
N LEU A 35 -26.21 -6.19 5.69
CA LEU A 35 -25.28 -7.26 5.35
C LEU A 35 -24.17 -7.37 6.39
N TYR A 36 -23.98 -8.56 6.95
CA TYR A 36 -22.90 -8.91 7.87
C TYR A 36 -21.90 -9.84 7.20
N GLU A 37 -20.60 -9.53 7.36
CA GLU A 37 -19.50 -10.42 6.98
C GLU A 37 -18.42 -10.40 8.07
N SER A 38 -18.08 -11.57 8.62
CA SER A 38 -16.97 -11.69 9.57
C SER A 38 -15.85 -12.57 8.99
N PHE A 39 -14.60 -12.13 9.11
CA PHE A 39 -13.39 -12.84 8.71
C PHE A 39 -13.48 -13.46 7.31
N ALA A 40 -13.85 -12.65 6.31
CA ALA A 40 -14.06 -13.13 4.94
C ALA A 40 -15.10 -14.26 4.84
N GLY A 41 -16.18 -14.16 5.62
CA GLY A 41 -17.28 -15.11 5.68
C GLY A 41 -16.94 -16.38 6.45
N ASN A 42 -15.94 -16.37 7.33
CA ASN A 42 -15.57 -17.57 8.08
C ASN A 42 -16.73 -18.06 8.95
N GLY A 43 -17.63 -17.19 9.43
CA GLY A 43 -18.81 -17.59 10.19
C GLY A 43 -19.60 -16.39 10.72
N MET A 44 -20.55 -16.67 11.62
CA MET A 44 -21.27 -15.65 12.38
C MET A 44 -20.52 -15.37 13.70
N LEU A 45 -19.54 -14.46 13.66
CA LEU A 45 -18.56 -14.29 14.74
C LEU A 45 -18.23 -12.80 14.99
N CYS A 46 -17.54 -12.53 16.12
CA CYS A 46 -16.92 -11.23 16.45
C CYS A 46 -17.94 -10.08 16.59
N ASN A 47 -17.48 -8.84 16.47
CA ASN A 47 -18.31 -7.64 16.64
C ASN A 47 -19.57 -7.63 15.75
N PRO A 48 -19.53 -8.06 14.47
CA PRO A 48 -20.74 -8.13 13.65
C PRO A 48 -21.82 -9.05 14.23
N GLU A 49 -21.45 -10.16 14.87
CA GLU A 49 -22.40 -11.09 15.47
C GLU A 49 -23.06 -10.52 16.73
N ALA A 50 -22.27 -9.87 17.59
CA ALA A 50 -22.81 -9.23 18.79
C ALA A 50 -23.78 -8.08 18.43
N ILE A 51 -23.42 -7.24 17.47
CA ILE A 51 -24.30 -6.17 16.95
C ILE A 51 -25.58 -6.78 16.37
N PHE A 52 -25.46 -7.82 15.54
CA PHE A 52 -26.61 -8.50 14.95
C PHE A 52 -27.57 -9.02 16.01
N ARG A 53 -27.08 -9.79 16.99
CA ARG A 53 -27.93 -10.34 18.05
C ARG A 53 -28.61 -9.25 18.86
N ARG A 54 -27.86 -8.19 19.20
CA ARG A 54 -28.43 -7.08 19.95
C ARG A 54 -29.52 -6.34 19.18
N LEU A 55 -29.37 -6.16 17.87
CA LEU A 55 -30.43 -5.58 17.02
C LEU A 55 -31.71 -6.43 17.02
N LEU A 56 -31.60 -7.77 17.06
CA LEU A 56 -32.78 -8.66 17.09
C LEU A 56 -33.59 -8.55 18.39
N GLU A 57 -32.98 -8.09 19.48
CA GLU A 57 -33.62 -7.92 20.79
C GLU A 57 -34.38 -6.58 20.90
N LEU A 58 -34.06 -5.62 20.03
CA LEU A 58 -34.56 -4.25 20.09
C LEU A 58 -35.81 -4.10 19.19
N PRO A 59 -37.02 -3.90 19.75
CA PRO A 59 -38.25 -3.86 18.97
C PRO A 59 -38.29 -2.79 17.87
N GLU A 60 -37.62 -1.66 18.08
CA GLU A 60 -37.55 -0.58 17.10
C GLU A 60 -36.83 -0.99 15.80
N PHE A 61 -35.97 -2.01 15.85
CA PHE A 61 -35.22 -2.53 14.71
C PHE A 61 -35.84 -3.79 14.10
N ALA A 62 -37.03 -4.21 14.53
CA ALA A 62 -37.73 -5.39 13.99
C ALA A 62 -38.11 -5.27 12.49
N HIS A 63 -38.03 -4.07 11.92
CA HIS A 63 -38.24 -3.82 10.50
C HIS A 63 -37.04 -4.22 9.63
N LEU A 64 -35.86 -4.46 10.23
CA LEU A 64 -34.64 -4.78 9.50
C LEU A 64 -34.66 -6.21 8.94
N THR A 65 -34.15 -6.37 7.72
CA THR A 65 -33.78 -7.66 7.16
C THR A 65 -32.28 -7.88 7.31
N HIS A 66 -31.88 -9.01 7.89
CA HIS A 66 -30.50 -9.35 8.18
C HIS A 66 -29.98 -10.41 7.22
N ILE A 67 -28.84 -10.13 6.57
CA ILE A 67 -28.19 -11.05 5.63
C ILE A 67 -26.78 -11.36 6.11
N TRP A 68 -26.47 -12.65 6.31
CA TRP A 68 -25.15 -13.13 6.68
C TRP A 68 -24.41 -13.76 5.49
N ALA A 69 -23.20 -13.29 5.22
CA ALA A 69 -22.31 -13.88 4.24
C ALA A 69 -21.42 -14.96 4.88
N ILE A 70 -21.62 -16.23 4.51
CA ILE A 70 -20.84 -17.37 5.03
C ILE A 70 -20.16 -18.10 3.86
N ALA A 71 -18.86 -18.38 3.98
CA ALA A 71 -18.08 -19.05 2.94
C ALA A 71 -18.41 -20.55 2.87
N HIS A 72 -18.49 -21.19 4.03
CA HIS A 72 -18.72 -22.63 4.21
C HIS A 72 -19.95 -22.88 5.09
N PRO A 73 -21.17 -22.60 4.61
CA PRO A 73 -22.39 -22.78 5.42
C PRO A 73 -22.56 -24.20 5.98
N GLU A 74 -21.99 -25.20 5.30
CA GLU A 74 -21.91 -26.59 5.76
C GLU A 74 -21.26 -26.76 7.14
N ASP A 75 -20.28 -25.93 7.48
CA ASP A 75 -19.54 -26.00 8.76
C ASP A 75 -20.30 -25.34 9.92
N TYR A 76 -21.42 -24.67 9.64
CA TYR A 76 -22.18 -23.84 10.59
C TYR A 76 -23.66 -24.28 10.70
N ALA A 77 -23.96 -25.55 10.44
CA ALA A 77 -25.32 -26.08 10.43
C ALA A 77 -26.13 -25.75 11.70
N GLY A 78 -25.50 -25.80 12.89
CA GLY A 78 -26.14 -25.43 14.15
C GLY A 78 -26.59 -23.96 14.19
N THR A 79 -25.73 -23.03 13.74
CA THR A 79 -26.08 -21.61 13.61
C THR A 79 -27.18 -21.38 12.59
N LEU A 80 -27.15 -22.09 11.45
CA LEU A 80 -28.19 -21.98 10.44
C LEU A 80 -29.55 -22.48 10.98
N ALA A 81 -29.55 -23.57 11.75
CA ALA A 81 -30.74 -24.12 12.37
C ALA A 81 -31.34 -23.17 13.43
N GLU A 82 -30.49 -22.48 14.20
CA GLU A 82 -30.91 -21.49 15.21
C GLU A 82 -31.85 -20.42 14.63
N PHE A 83 -31.60 -19.97 13.41
CA PHE A 83 -32.38 -18.91 12.75
C PHE A 83 -33.31 -19.40 11.65
N ALA A 84 -33.46 -20.71 11.44
CA ALA A 84 -34.26 -21.25 10.33
C ALA A 84 -35.76 -20.83 10.39
N GLY A 85 -36.28 -20.55 11.59
CA GLY A 85 -37.66 -20.07 11.79
C GLY A 85 -37.85 -18.56 11.59
N ARG A 86 -36.77 -17.79 11.36
CA ARG A 86 -36.81 -16.32 11.24
C ARG A 86 -36.83 -15.88 9.78
N SER A 87 -37.94 -15.28 9.35
CA SER A 87 -38.10 -14.80 7.96
C SER A 87 -37.28 -13.54 7.63
N ASP A 88 -36.89 -12.81 8.67
CA ASP A 88 -36.07 -11.60 8.67
C ASP A 88 -34.56 -11.89 8.64
N VAL A 89 -34.14 -13.16 8.79
CA VAL A 89 -32.72 -13.57 8.74
C VAL A 89 -32.46 -14.45 7.53
N ARG A 90 -31.42 -14.14 6.75
CA ARG A 90 -31.03 -14.89 5.54
C ARG A 90 -29.54 -15.15 5.52
N PHE A 91 -29.15 -16.32 5.01
CA PHE A 91 -27.76 -16.69 4.80
C PHE A 91 -27.46 -16.79 3.30
N VAL A 92 -26.34 -16.22 2.88
CA VAL A 92 -25.86 -16.28 1.49
C VAL A 92 -24.43 -16.80 1.46
N ARG A 93 -24.12 -17.61 0.44
CA ARG A 93 -22.74 -18.09 0.26
C ARG A 93 -21.85 -16.94 -0.21
N ARG A 94 -20.74 -16.67 0.48
CA ARG A 94 -19.81 -15.59 0.10
C ARG A 94 -19.29 -15.77 -1.33
N GLY A 95 -19.29 -14.70 -2.11
CA GLY A 95 -18.87 -14.71 -3.52
C GLY A 95 -19.93 -15.24 -4.51
N SER A 96 -21.10 -15.66 -4.05
CA SER A 96 -22.24 -16.01 -4.91
C SER A 96 -22.92 -14.76 -5.51
N SER A 97 -23.85 -14.97 -6.44
CA SER A 97 -24.68 -13.89 -6.98
C SER A 97 -25.49 -13.20 -5.87
N ASP A 98 -26.07 -13.95 -4.94
CA ASP A 98 -26.87 -13.39 -3.84
C ASP A 98 -26.01 -12.59 -2.85
N TYR A 99 -24.76 -13.00 -2.64
CA TYR A 99 -23.79 -12.19 -1.91
C TYR A 99 -23.53 -10.85 -2.60
N HIS A 100 -23.31 -10.87 -3.92
CA HIS A 100 -23.08 -9.63 -4.67
C HIS A 100 -24.33 -8.75 -4.75
N ARG A 101 -25.52 -9.34 -4.76
CA ARG A 101 -26.78 -8.62 -4.58
C ARG A 101 -26.81 -7.92 -3.23
N ALA A 102 -26.66 -8.68 -2.14
CA ALA A 102 -26.69 -8.13 -0.78
C ALA A 102 -25.64 -7.01 -0.60
N LEU A 103 -24.40 -7.22 -1.07
CA LEU A 103 -23.35 -6.21 -0.97
C LEU A 103 -23.66 -4.94 -1.76
N ALA A 104 -24.30 -5.07 -2.92
CA ALA A 104 -24.64 -3.93 -3.76
C ALA A 104 -25.92 -3.20 -3.31
N THR A 105 -26.86 -3.87 -2.63
CA THR A 105 -28.19 -3.33 -2.34
C THR A 105 -28.49 -3.08 -0.87
N SER A 106 -27.72 -3.61 0.08
CA SER A 106 -28.02 -3.39 1.51
C SER A 106 -27.75 -1.95 1.92
N GLY A 107 -28.65 -1.37 2.72
CA GLY A 107 -28.51 -0.04 3.31
C GLY A 107 -27.41 0.03 4.36
N PHE A 108 -27.22 -1.05 5.12
CA PHE A 108 -26.14 -1.17 6.10
C PHE A 108 -25.18 -2.30 5.73
N LEU A 109 -23.88 -2.04 5.86
CA LEU A 109 -22.80 -3.00 5.67
C LEU A 109 -21.99 -3.08 6.98
N VAL A 110 -21.86 -4.27 7.57
CA VAL A 110 -21.10 -4.50 8.81
C VAL A 110 -20.02 -5.56 8.53
N ASN A 111 -18.76 -5.16 8.63
CA ASN A 111 -17.62 -6.05 8.36
C ASN A 111 -16.52 -5.86 9.40
N ASN A 112 -15.84 -6.93 9.80
CA ASN A 112 -14.74 -6.87 10.78
C ASN A 112 -13.34 -7.01 10.16
N ALA A 113 -13.25 -7.08 8.84
CA ALA A 113 -12.03 -7.23 8.06
C ALA A 113 -12.10 -6.33 6.82
N THR A 114 -12.14 -6.90 5.61
CA THR A 114 -12.25 -6.13 4.37
C THR A 114 -13.19 -6.84 3.39
N PHE A 115 -13.97 -6.05 2.65
CA PHE A 115 -14.62 -6.55 1.45
C PHE A 115 -13.60 -6.75 0.31
N PRO A 116 -13.88 -7.61 -0.68
CA PRO A 116 -12.96 -7.89 -1.79
C PRO A 116 -12.58 -6.67 -2.63
N PRO A 117 -11.49 -6.72 -3.42
CA PRO A 117 -11.04 -5.59 -4.24
C PRO A 117 -12.03 -5.07 -5.30
N GLN A 118 -13.16 -5.73 -5.53
CA GLN A 118 -14.23 -5.23 -6.41
C GLN A 118 -15.25 -4.35 -5.67
N PHE A 119 -15.24 -4.35 -4.33
CA PHE A 119 -16.17 -3.57 -3.53
C PHE A 119 -15.95 -2.07 -3.72
N SER A 120 -17.04 -1.35 -3.98
CA SER A 120 -17.12 0.11 -3.95
C SER A 120 -18.41 0.46 -3.26
N LYS A 121 -18.33 1.22 -2.16
CA LYS A 121 -19.51 1.75 -1.48
C LYS A 121 -20.33 2.59 -2.47
N ARG A 122 -21.66 2.53 -2.34
CA ARG A 122 -22.59 3.33 -3.12
C ARG A 122 -23.22 4.42 -2.24
N PRO A 123 -23.59 5.58 -2.80
CA PRO A 123 -24.44 6.53 -2.10
C PRO A 123 -25.71 5.85 -1.56
N GLY A 124 -26.07 6.16 -0.31
CA GLY A 124 -27.19 5.54 0.40
C GLY A 124 -26.83 4.27 1.19
N GLN A 125 -25.60 3.78 1.12
CA GLN A 125 -25.10 2.74 2.02
C GLN A 125 -24.35 3.34 3.20
N ILE A 126 -24.48 2.73 4.37
CA ILE A 126 -23.69 3.01 5.58
C ILE A 126 -22.78 1.81 5.84
N TYR A 127 -21.46 2.04 5.88
CA TYR A 127 -20.47 1.00 6.10
C TYR A 127 -19.77 1.16 7.46
N LEU A 128 -20.04 0.22 8.36
CA LEU A 128 -19.31 0.01 9.61
C LEU A 128 -18.21 -1.06 9.42
N ASN A 129 -16.95 -0.64 9.52
CA ASN A 129 -15.83 -1.55 9.69
C ASN A 129 -15.46 -1.67 11.16
N THR A 130 -15.78 -2.80 11.79
CA THR A 130 -15.57 -2.99 13.22
C THR A 130 -14.12 -3.35 13.58
N TRP A 131 -13.30 -3.68 12.57
CA TRP A 131 -12.07 -4.44 12.74
C TRP A 131 -12.21 -5.63 13.71
N HIS A 132 -11.11 -6.20 14.20
CA HIS A 132 -11.13 -7.46 14.93
C HIS A 132 -10.12 -7.57 16.07
N GLY A 133 -9.66 -6.45 16.64
CA GLY A 133 -8.73 -6.50 17.77
C GLY A 133 -7.86 -5.26 17.90
N THR A 134 -7.53 -4.91 19.15
CA THR A 134 -6.43 -3.99 19.45
C THR A 134 -5.11 -4.58 18.93
N PRO A 135 -4.28 -3.81 18.18
CA PRO A 135 -3.09 -4.37 17.56
C PRO A 135 -1.94 -4.52 18.57
N LEU A 136 -1.37 -5.73 18.64
CA LEU A 136 -0.09 -5.95 19.35
C LEU A 136 1.11 -5.81 18.40
N LYS A 137 0.94 -6.29 17.17
CA LYS A 137 1.98 -6.37 16.13
C LYS A 137 1.91 -5.14 15.25
N HIS A 138 3.03 -4.77 14.63
CA HIS A 138 3.01 -3.73 13.60
C HIS A 138 2.02 -4.09 12.49
N MET A 139 1.36 -3.06 11.98
CA MET A 139 0.31 -3.17 10.96
C MET A 139 0.43 -2.02 9.97
N GLY A 140 -0.38 -2.05 8.92
CA GLY A 140 -0.46 -0.89 8.02
C GLY A 140 0.87 -0.64 7.30
N PHE A 141 1.40 0.56 7.45
CA PHE A 141 2.67 1.01 6.89
C PHE A 141 3.86 0.78 7.84
N ASP A 142 3.62 0.28 9.05
CA ASP A 142 4.69 -0.04 10.02
C ASP A 142 5.31 -1.43 9.78
N THR A 143 4.78 -2.20 8.82
CA THR A 143 5.37 -3.45 8.33
C THR A 143 6.26 -3.21 7.11
N PRO A 144 7.31 -4.03 6.88
CA PRO A 144 8.21 -3.87 5.72
C PRO A 144 7.50 -3.89 4.35
N ASP A 145 6.47 -4.72 4.20
CA ASP A 145 5.64 -4.85 3.00
C ASP A 145 4.39 -3.97 3.01
N GLY A 146 4.27 -3.08 4.01
CA GLY A 146 3.07 -2.35 4.37
C GLY A 146 2.33 -1.68 3.21
N PRO A 147 3.01 -0.89 2.35
CA PRO A 147 2.37 -0.27 1.20
C PRO A 147 1.62 -1.24 0.28
N SER A 148 2.17 -2.44 0.04
CA SER A 148 1.55 -3.43 -0.84
C SER A 148 0.54 -4.31 -0.11
N ALA A 149 0.85 -4.74 1.11
CA ALA A 149 -0.01 -5.62 1.91
C ALA A 149 -1.29 -4.92 2.38
N SER A 150 -1.22 -3.62 2.65
CA SER A 150 -2.34 -2.83 3.20
C SER A 150 -3.26 -2.23 2.13
N ALA A 151 -3.02 -2.50 0.84
CA ALA A 151 -3.73 -1.87 -0.28
C ALA A 151 -5.27 -2.03 -0.22
N ASN A 152 -5.76 -3.24 0.04
CA ASN A 152 -7.21 -3.49 0.13
C ASN A 152 -7.80 -2.97 1.45
N THR A 153 -7.01 -3.00 2.53
CA THR A 153 -7.39 -2.46 3.83
C THR A 153 -7.60 -0.95 3.76
N MET A 154 -6.64 -0.21 3.20
CA MET A 154 -6.75 1.24 3.00
C MET A 154 -7.98 1.63 2.21
N ARG A 155 -8.32 0.87 1.16
CA ARG A 155 -9.55 1.09 0.40
C ARG A 155 -10.83 0.91 1.21
N ASN A 156 -10.87 -0.12 2.06
CA ASN A 156 -12.05 -0.38 2.88
C ASN A 156 -12.17 0.68 3.99
N PHE A 157 -11.05 1.12 4.58
CA PHE A 157 -11.05 2.23 5.54
C PHE A 157 -11.47 3.54 4.89
N ALA A 158 -10.94 3.86 3.70
CA ALA A 158 -11.34 5.05 2.97
C ALA A 158 -12.84 5.05 2.59
N ALA A 159 -13.44 3.87 2.41
CA ALA A 159 -14.85 3.72 2.10
C ALA A 159 -15.77 3.63 3.34
N ALA A 160 -15.24 3.39 4.54
CA ALA A 160 -16.04 3.22 5.74
C ALA A 160 -16.62 4.56 6.20
N ASP A 161 -17.89 4.55 6.62
CA ASP A 161 -18.51 5.68 7.32
C ASP A 161 -18.09 5.68 8.79
N TYR A 162 -17.93 4.47 9.34
CA TYR A 162 -17.53 4.23 10.73
C TYR A 162 -16.42 3.19 10.81
N LEU A 163 -15.34 3.51 11.52
CA LEU A 163 -14.34 2.56 12.00
C LEU A 163 -14.55 2.38 13.51
N LEU A 164 -14.53 1.15 14.01
CA LEU A 164 -14.64 0.89 15.44
C LEU A 164 -13.26 0.67 16.07
N ALA A 165 -12.96 1.43 17.11
CA ALA A 165 -11.82 1.24 17.98
C ALA A 165 -12.28 0.76 19.35
N GLN A 166 -11.58 -0.26 19.88
CA GLN A 166 -11.85 -0.76 21.23
C GLN A 166 -11.44 0.24 22.32
N ASN A 167 -10.35 0.98 22.08
CA ASN A 167 -9.70 1.85 23.07
C ASN A 167 -8.88 2.96 22.37
N PRO A 168 -8.44 3.99 23.14
CA PRO A 168 -7.65 5.10 22.60
C PRO A 168 -6.34 4.67 21.92
N PHE A 169 -5.70 3.62 22.44
CA PHE A 169 -4.47 3.09 21.86
C PHE A 169 -4.70 2.60 20.42
N MET A 170 -5.80 1.90 20.16
CA MET A 170 -6.13 1.45 18.80
C MET A 170 -6.43 2.62 17.86
N THR A 171 -7.15 3.64 18.31
CA THR A 171 -7.40 4.87 17.54
C THR A 171 -6.10 5.52 17.09
N GLN A 172 -5.18 5.76 18.04
CA GLN A 172 -3.95 6.47 17.78
C GLN A 172 -2.92 5.61 17.01
N THR A 173 -2.64 4.41 17.49
CA THR A 173 -1.58 3.55 16.95
C THR A 173 -2.01 2.92 15.63
N MET A 174 -3.21 2.36 15.54
CA MET A 174 -3.65 1.63 14.34
C MET A 174 -4.12 2.59 13.25
N TYR A 175 -5.20 3.33 13.52
CA TYR A 175 -5.89 4.08 12.49
C TYR A 175 -5.11 5.33 12.10
N ARG A 176 -4.77 6.18 13.07
CA ARG A 176 -4.10 7.45 12.81
C ARG A 176 -2.65 7.28 12.34
N SER A 177 -1.84 6.52 13.07
CA SER A 177 -0.42 6.31 12.75
C SER A 177 -0.20 5.23 11.70
N ALA A 178 -0.40 3.95 12.04
CA ALA A 178 0.01 2.83 11.21
C ALA A 178 -0.69 2.80 9.84
N TYR A 179 -1.98 3.15 9.77
CA TYR A 179 -2.73 3.28 8.51
C TYR A 179 -2.80 4.73 7.99
N LYS A 180 -2.14 5.68 8.65
CA LYS A 180 -2.04 7.10 8.23
C LYS A 180 -3.39 7.73 7.92
N LEU A 181 -4.44 7.43 8.69
CA LEU A 181 -5.77 7.98 8.44
C LEU A 181 -5.96 9.41 8.97
N GLU A 182 -5.03 9.86 9.83
CA GLU A 182 -5.04 11.22 10.39
C GLU A 182 -5.08 12.29 9.28
N GLY A 183 -5.97 13.27 9.45
CA GLY A 183 -6.15 14.41 8.53
C GLY A 183 -6.85 14.12 7.19
N LEU A 184 -6.98 12.86 6.76
CA LEU A 184 -7.60 12.51 5.47
C LEU A 184 -8.89 11.68 5.59
N TYR A 185 -9.11 10.96 6.69
CA TYR A 185 -10.31 10.13 6.84
C TYR A 185 -11.58 10.96 7.07
N ASN A 186 -12.53 10.87 6.13
CA ASN A 186 -13.78 11.63 6.13
C ASN A 186 -14.90 11.02 7.00
N GLY A 187 -14.76 9.76 7.43
CA GLY A 187 -15.73 9.09 8.29
C GLY A 187 -15.56 9.44 9.77
N ALA A 188 -16.07 8.57 10.63
CA ALA A 188 -15.90 8.66 12.08
C ALA A 188 -15.19 7.43 12.62
N ILE A 189 -14.33 7.61 13.63
CA ILE A 189 -13.84 6.52 14.48
C ILE A 189 -14.69 6.51 15.75
N ILE A 190 -15.37 5.39 16.00
CA ILE A 190 -16.16 5.14 17.20
C ILE A 190 -15.23 4.51 18.23
N GLU A 191 -15.01 5.17 19.36
CA GLU A 191 -14.13 4.68 20.43
C GLU A 191 -14.96 4.28 21.66
N GLU A 192 -15.72 3.19 21.51
CA GLU A 192 -16.79 2.80 22.45
C GLU A 192 -16.67 1.36 22.98
N GLY A 193 -15.48 0.77 22.90
CA GLY A 193 -15.28 -0.64 23.25
C GLY A 193 -15.74 -1.57 22.12
N TYR A 194 -15.72 -2.87 22.39
CA TYR A 194 -16.06 -3.88 21.39
C TYR A 194 -17.34 -4.66 21.72
N PRO A 195 -18.35 -4.64 20.82
CA PRO A 195 -19.58 -5.44 20.97
C PRO A 195 -19.33 -6.92 21.28
N ARG A 196 -18.26 -7.53 20.72
CA ARG A 196 -17.95 -8.94 21.00
C ARG A 196 -17.55 -9.17 22.47
N VAL A 197 -17.02 -8.17 23.17
CA VAL A 197 -16.61 -8.29 24.57
C VAL A 197 -17.83 -8.36 25.48
N ASP A 198 -18.94 -7.69 25.15
CA ASP A 198 -20.23 -7.85 25.86
C ASP A 198 -20.69 -9.32 25.91
N ARG A 199 -20.27 -10.15 24.94
CA ARG A 199 -20.58 -11.60 24.90
C ARG A 199 -19.78 -12.43 25.91
N GLN A 200 -18.94 -11.83 26.75
CA GLN A 200 -18.25 -12.51 27.86
C GLN A 200 -19.14 -12.67 29.10
N THR A 201 -20.18 -11.83 29.24
CA THR A 201 -21.19 -11.99 30.29
C THR A 201 -22.28 -12.92 29.80
N LEU A 202 -22.34 -14.12 30.37
CA LEU A 202 -23.24 -15.19 29.94
C LEU A 202 -24.32 -15.44 30.98
N SER A 203 -25.56 -15.65 30.54
CA SER A 203 -26.61 -16.23 31.39
C SER A 203 -26.36 -17.72 31.63
N ASP A 204 -26.97 -18.31 32.66
CA ASP A 204 -26.82 -19.74 32.96
C ASP A 204 -27.15 -20.65 31.76
N THR A 205 -28.14 -20.26 30.96
CA THR A 205 -28.48 -20.98 29.72
C THR A 205 -27.36 -20.86 28.68
N GLN A 206 -26.80 -19.68 28.47
CA GLN A 206 -25.69 -19.49 27.55
C GLN A 206 -24.43 -20.22 28.03
N VAL A 207 -24.16 -20.27 29.33
CA VAL A 207 -23.08 -21.09 29.91
C VAL A 207 -23.25 -22.55 29.52
N ARG A 208 -24.45 -23.11 29.70
CA ARG A 208 -24.75 -24.50 29.29
C ARG A 208 -24.56 -24.72 27.79
N ASP A 209 -25.05 -23.80 26.97
CA ASP A 209 -24.95 -23.91 25.50
C ASP A 209 -23.49 -23.87 25.02
N VAL A 210 -22.67 -22.96 25.58
CA VAL A 210 -21.25 -22.88 25.27
C VAL A 210 -20.52 -24.15 25.71
N ARG A 211 -20.81 -24.67 26.91
CA ARG A 211 -20.19 -25.91 27.40
C ARG A 211 -20.59 -27.12 26.53
N ARG A 212 -21.83 -27.18 26.06
CA ARG A 212 -22.29 -28.21 25.11
C ARG A 212 -21.60 -28.08 23.75
N ALA A 213 -21.38 -26.86 23.27
CA ALA A 213 -20.65 -26.63 22.02
C ALA A 213 -19.17 -27.07 22.11
N LEU A 214 -18.57 -27.05 23.30
CA LEU A 214 -17.22 -27.56 23.56
C LEU A 214 -17.14 -29.08 23.65
N ASP A 215 -18.28 -29.77 23.77
CA ASP A 215 -18.36 -31.23 23.77
C ASP A 215 -19.64 -31.68 23.03
N PRO A 216 -19.62 -31.66 21.69
CA PRO A 216 -20.79 -31.99 20.88
C PRO A 216 -21.21 -33.46 20.98
N SER A 217 -20.42 -34.31 21.66
CA SER A 217 -20.77 -35.70 21.94
C SER A 217 -21.81 -35.83 23.06
N VAL A 218 -21.97 -34.78 23.89
CA VAL A 218 -22.95 -34.71 24.96
C VAL A 218 -24.33 -34.41 24.36
N GLY A 219 -25.23 -35.39 24.45
CA GLY A 219 -26.62 -35.25 24.01
C GLY A 219 -27.35 -34.10 24.70
N ALA A 220 -28.41 -33.58 24.06
CA ALA A 220 -29.14 -32.41 24.55
C ALA A 220 -29.72 -32.56 25.97
N ASP A 221 -29.99 -33.81 26.39
CA ASP A 221 -30.59 -34.18 27.68
C ASP A 221 -29.57 -34.41 28.81
N LEU A 222 -28.27 -34.31 28.53
CA LEU A 222 -27.21 -34.50 29.52
C LEU A 222 -26.64 -33.14 29.96
N GLU A 223 -26.32 -33.04 31.26
CA GLU A 223 -25.62 -31.87 31.79
C GLU A 223 -24.21 -31.79 31.20
N PRO A 224 -23.82 -30.63 30.64
CA PRO A 224 -22.50 -30.48 30.06
C PRO A 224 -21.42 -30.46 31.16
N ASP A 225 -20.21 -30.83 30.78
CA ASP A 225 -19.05 -30.87 31.68
C ASP A 225 -18.91 -29.58 32.52
N ALA A 226 -18.94 -29.73 33.85
CA ALA A 226 -18.91 -28.65 34.82
C ALA A 226 -17.50 -28.21 35.23
N ARG A 227 -16.44 -28.87 34.72
CA ARG A 227 -15.04 -28.51 35.04
C ARG A 227 -14.73 -27.05 34.73
N ARG A 228 -13.82 -26.48 35.53
CA ARG A 228 -13.26 -25.15 35.30
C ARG A 228 -12.33 -25.15 34.08
N ILE A 229 -12.19 -23.99 33.43
CA ILE A 229 -11.59 -23.94 32.09
C ILE A 229 -10.34 -23.09 32.10
N VAL A 230 -9.23 -23.67 31.64
CA VAL A 230 -8.04 -22.95 31.18
C VAL A 230 -8.06 -22.93 29.66
N VAL A 231 -7.89 -21.76 29.05
CA VAL A 231 -7.78 -21.63 27.60
C VAL A 231 -6.34 -21.39 27.23
N PHE A 232 -5.77 -22.27 26.41
CA PHE A 232 -4.50 -22.05 25.74
C PHE A 232 -4.73 -21.57 24.31
N ALA A 233 -4.35 -20.33 24.00
CA ALA A 233 -4.60 -19.67 22.74
C ALA A 233 -3.31 -19.10 22.11
N PRO A 234 -2.43 -19.93 21.55
CA PRO A 234 -1.20 -19.48 20.90
C PRO A 234 -1.48 -18.88 19.50
N THR A 235 -0.60 -18.00 19.04
CA THR A 235 -0.66 -17.46 17.67
C THR A 235 -0.16 -18.46 16.64
N TRP A 236 -0.67 -18.35 15.42
CA TRP A 236 -0.18 -19.14 14.29
C TRP A 236 1.20 -18.66 13.83
N ARG A 237 2.02 -19.57 13.27
CA ARG A 237 3.34 -19.27 12.69
C ARG A 237 3.29 -19.37 11.16
N GLY A 238 4.17 -18.67 10.45
CA GLY A 238 4.27 -18.70 8.98
C GLY A 238 4.35 -17.34 8.30
N ALA A 239 4.76 -17.35 7.03
CA ALA A 239 5.01 -16.14 6.23
C ALA A 239 3.72 -15.43 5.76
N SER A 240 2.57 -16.11 5.74
CA SER A 240 1.30 -15.53 5.26
C SER A 240 0.08 -16.21 5.88
N PHE A 241 -0.98 -15.43 6.14
CA PHE A 241 -2.28 -15.96 6.62
C PHE A 241 -2.86 -17.06 5.72
N GLN A 242 -2.52 -17.08 4.43
CA GLN A 242 -2.99 -18.10 3.50
C GLN A 242 -2.16 -19.39 3.51
N ARG A 243 -1.01 -19.38 4.20
CA ARG A 243 -0.08 -20.51 4.30
C ARG A 243 0.53 -20.51 5.71
N PRO A 244 -0.25 -20.87 6.75
CA PRO A 244 0.29 -21.07 8.08
C PRO A 244 1.26 -22.27 8.08
N ASP A 245 2.30 -22.18 8.90
CA ASP A 245 3.17 -23.31 9.22
C ASP A 245 2.40 -24.33 10.07
N ASP A 246 2.74 -25.60 9.92
CA ASP A 246 2.13 -26.68 10.70
C ASP A 246 2.96 -26.93 11.97
N ASN A 247 2.66 -26.16 13.02
CA ASN A 247 3.26 -26.29 14.35
C ASN A 247 2.26 -26.78 15.41
N ILE A 248 1.20 -27.48 14.97
CA ILE A 248 0.13 -27.96 15.86
C ILE A 248 0.65 -28.93 16.92
N ASP A 249 1.57 -29.82 16.56
CA ASP A 249 2.07 -30.85 17.48
C ASP A 249 2.81 -30.21 18.68
N GLN A 250 3.60 -29.16 18.44
CA GLN A 250 4.24 -28.36 19.50
C GLN A 250 3.20 -27.67 20.42
N MET A 251 2.11 -27.15 19.85
CA MET A 251 1.03 -26.55 20.64
C MET A 251 0.33 -27.59 21.52
N LEU A 252 0.16 -28.82 21.02
CA LEU A 252 -0.44 -29.91 21.78
C LEU A 252 0.47 -30.36 22.92
N GLU A 253 1.78 -30.49 22.67
CA GLU A 253 2.77 -30.82 23.71
C GLU A 253 2.76 -29.81 24.87
N ALA A 254 2.78 -28.51 24.57
CA ALA A 254 2.70 -27.46 25.58
C ALA A 254 1.37 -27.47 26.33
N ARG A 255 0.24 -27.66 25.63
CA ARG A 255 -1.08 -27.80 26.25
C ARG A 255 -1.12 -28.97 27.23
N ASP A 256 -0.55 -30.10 26.85
CA ASP A 256 -0.55 -31.31 27.68
C ASP A 256 0.31 -31.15 28.91
N GLU A 257 1.35 -30.33 28.84
CA GLU A 257 2.13 -29.93 30.01
C GLU A 257 1.32 -29.09 31.00
N PHE A 258 0.54 -28.12 30.51
CA PHE A 258 -0.38 -27.37 31.36
C PHE A 258 -1.44 -28.28 31.99
N ALA A 259 -1.98 -29.24 31.23
CA ALA A 259 -2.97 -30.17 31.75
C ALA A 259 -2.41 -31.13 32.81
N ARG A 260 -1.18 -31.62 32.63
CA ARG A 260 -0.47 -32.48 33.61
C ARG A 260 -0.23 -31.78 34.95
N ALA A 261 -0.18 -30.45 34.97
CA ALA A 261 0.03 -29.67 36.19
C ALA A 261 -1.26 -29.47 37.01
N LEU A 262 -2.43 -29.87 36.50
CA LEU A 262 -3.74 -29.59 37.08
C LEU A 262 -4.51 -30.88 37.37
N ASP A 263 -5.47 -30.79 38.31
CA ASP A 263 -6.39 -31.88 38.63
C ASP A 263 -7.39 -32.09 37.47
N PRO A 264 -7.35 -33.24 36.76
CA PRO A 264 -8.17 -33.49 35.58
C PRO A 264 -9.67 -33.64 35.88
N ASP A 265 -10.04 -33.89 37.14
CA ASP A 265 -11.44 -33.99 37.58
C ASP A 265 -12.05 -32.60 37.84
N ARG A 266 -11.20 -31.59 38.04
CA ARG A 266 -11.62 -30.20 38.32
C ARG A 266 -11.39 -29.25 37.14
N TRP A 267 -10.37 -29.50 36.33
CA TRP A 267 -9.88 -28.58 35.31
C TRP A 267 -9.83 -29.20 33.92
N ARG A 268 -10.20 -28.40 32.93
CA ARG A 268 -10.05 -28.70 31.50
C ARG A 268 -9.19 -27.63 30.84
N VAL A 269 -8.09 -28.06 30.22
CA VAL A 269 -7.25 -27.17 29.39
C VAL A 269 -7.67 -27.31 27.93
N LEU A 270 -8.19 -26.25 27.34
CA LEU A 270 -8.67 -26.21 25.96
C LEU A 270 -7.64 -25.54 25.05
N LEU A 271 -7.51 -26.02 23.81
CA LEU A 271 -6.69 -25.41 22.77
C LEU A 271 -7.55 -24.58 21.82
N LYS A 272 -7.32 -23.26 21.78
CA LYS A 272 -7.92 -22.36 20.78
C LYS A 272 -6.87 -21.93 19.77
N VAL A 273 -6.90 -22.54 18.59
CA VAL A 273 -6.06 -22.11 17.47
C VAL A 273 -6.70 -20.97 16.66
N HIS A 274 -5.87 -20.23 15.93
CA HIS A 274 -6.32 -19.25 14.96
C HIS A 274 -7.16 -19.91 13.85
N GLN A 275 -8.13 -19.19 13.29
CA GLN A 275 -9.06 -19.71 12.29
C GLN A 275 -8.36 -20.35 11.08
N ALA A 276 -7.26 -19.76 10.62
CA ALA A 276 -6.43 -20.26 9.51
C ALA A 276 -5.73 -21.61 9.81
N ALA A 277 -5.45 -21.91 11.08
CA ALA A 277 -4.77 -23.14 11.51
C ALA A 277 -5.76 -24.23 11.95
N TYR A 278 -7.04 -23.90 12.14
CA TYR A 278 -8.05 -24.84 12.65
C TYR A 278 -8.22 -26.09 11.78
N ALA A 279 -8.24 -25.94 10.46
CA ALA A 279 -8.39 -27.08 9.55
C ALA A 279 -7.19 -28.04 9.61
N LEU A 280 -6.00 -27.56 9.97
CA LEU A 280 -4.83 -28.40 10.22
C LEU A 280 -4.93 -29.09 11.57
N ALA A 281 -5.32 -28.34 12.61
CA ALA A 281 -5.51 -28.85 13.95
C ALA A 281 -6.57 -29.95 14.01
N ALA A 282 -7.76 -29.72 13.44
CA ALA A 282 -8.89 -30.64 13.46
C ALA A 282 -8.63 -31.98 12.76
N ARG A 283 -7.55 -32.11 11.99
CA ARG A 283 -7.13 -33.37 11.34
C ARG A 283 -6.27 -34.26 12.23
N ARG A 284 -5.78 -33.75 13.36
CA ARG A 284 -4.96 -34.53 14.30
C ARG A 284 -5.84 -35.49 15.11
N SER A 285 -5.32 -36.70 15.37
CA SER A 285 -6.01 -37.68 16.19
C SER A 285 -6.03 -37.25 17.66
N GLY A 286 -7.14 -37.47 18.36
CA GLY A 286 -7.24 -37.24 19.81
C GLY A 286 -7.41 -35.77 20.24
N VAL A 287 -7.62 -34.84 19.30
CA VAL A 287 -7.79 -33.41 19.64
C VAL A 287 -9.24 -32.95 19.75
N ALA A 288 -10.22 -33.79 19.37
CA ALA A 288 -11.63 -33.40 19.29
C ALA A 288 -12.16 -32.86 20.63
N ASP A 289 -11.75 -33.45 21.75
CA ASP A 289 -12.23 -33.10 23.09
C ASP A 289 -11.47 -31.93 23.73
N ILE A 290 -10.46 -31.38 23.06
CA ILE A 290 -9.66 -30.25 23.57
C ILE A 290 -9.63 -29.06 22.62
N LEU A 291 -9.89 -29.27 21.32
CA LEU A 291 -9.86 -28.23 20.31
C LEU A 291 -11.17 -27.43 20.33
N VAL A 292 -11.06 -26.13 20.57
CA VAL A 292 -12.22 -25.24 20.56
C VAL A 292 -12.76 -25.07 19.13
N PRO A 293 -14.04 -25.35 18.86
CA PRO A 293 -14.62 -25.21 17.52
C PRO A 293 -14.52 -23.79 16.97
N ASN A 294 -14.26 -23.67 15.67
CA ASN A 294 -14.29 -22.37 14.99
C ASN A 294 -15.68 -21.74 14.92
N SER A 295 -16.73 -22.56 15.06
CA SER A 295 -18.12 -22.11 15.10
C SER A 295 -18.52 -21.42 16.41
N LEU A 296 -17.76 -21.63 17.49
CA LEU A 296 -18.02 -20.99 18.77
C LEU A 296 -17.45 -19.56 18.79
N PRO A 297 -18.27 -18.52 19.05
CA PRO A 297 -17.76 -17.17 19.24
C PRO A 297 -16.73 -17.13 20.39
N THR A 298 -15.51 -16.72 20.08
CA THR A 298 -14.37 -16.84 21.02
C THR A 298 -14.61 -16.08 22.33
N ASN A 299 -15.26 -14.92 22.30
CA ASN A 299 -15.55 -14.15 23.52
C ASN A 299 -16.53 -14.85 24.47
N GLN A 300 -17.40 -15.74 23.99
CA GLN A 300 -18.23 -16.56 24.88
C GLN A 300 -17.38 -17.58 25.64
N LEU A 301 -16.40 -18.21 24.96
CA LEU A 301 -15.42 -19.06 25.63
C LEU A 301 -14.59 -18.27 26.66
N LEU A 302 -14.14 -17.07 26.31
CA LEU A 302 -13.39 -16.22 27.23
C LEU A 302 -14.21 -15.86 28.47
N GLY A 303 -15.52 -15.67 28.34
CA GLY A 303 -16.43 -15.49 29.49
C GLY A 303 -16.46 -16.67 30.47
N LEU A 304 -16.19 -17.89 30.01
CA LEU A 304 -16.10 -19.09 30.83
C LEU A 304 -14.68 -19.40 31.34
N ALA A 305 -13.65 -18.87 30.69
CA ALA A 305 -12.27 -19.20 31.01
C ALA A 305 -11.85 -18.57 32.34
N ASP A 306 -11.37 -19.39 33.27
CA ASP A 306 -10.84 -18.95 34.56
C ASP A 306 -9.40 -18.42 34.43
N VAL A 307 -8.61 -18.98 33.50
CA VAL A 307 -7.24 -18.53 33.17
C VAL A 307 -7.02 -18.59 31.66
N LEU A 308 -6.37 -17.55 31.12
CA LEU A 308 -5.90 -17.52 29.73
C LEU A 308 -4.38 -17.76 29.68
N VAL A 309 -3.96 -18.73 28.89
CA VAL A 309 -2.56 -18.92 28.49
C VAL A 309 -2.42 -18.52 27.03
N THR A 310 -1.53 -17.60 26.69
CA THR A 310 -1.37 -17.10 25.32
C THR A 310 0.06 -16.65 25.05
N ASP A 311 0.33 -16.13 23.86
CA ASP A 311 1.62 -15.58 23.44
C ASP A 311 1.39 -14.14 22.91
N TYR A 312 1.86 -13.82 21.71
CA TYR A 312 1.67 -12.53 21.03
C TYR A 312 0.29 -12.36 20.40
N SER A 313 -0.77 -12.84 21.04
CA SER A 313 -2.13 -12.80 20.52
C SER A 313 -2.88 -11.57 21.01
N SER A 314 -3.62 -10.90 20.13
CA SER A 314 -4.51 -9.80 20.54
C SER A 314 -5.68 -10.25 21.40
N ILE A 315 -5.90 -11.56 21.56
CA ILE A 315 -6.97 -12.12 22.38
C ILE A 315 -6.87 -11.70 23.86
N PHE A 316 -5.67 -11.40 24.36
CA PHE A 316 -5.53 -10.98 25.76
C PHE A 316 -6.16 -9.61 26.03
N PHE A 317 -6.17 -8.70 25.03
CA PHE A 317 -6.81 -7.39 25.19
C PHE A 317 -8.31 -7.53 25.51
N ASP A 318 -8.98 -8.45 24.82
CA ASP A 318 -10.37 -8.78 25.12
C ASP A 318 -10.52 -9.44 26.49
N PHE A 319 -9.57 -10.28 26.90
CA PHE A 319 -9.65 -11.02 28.16
C PHE A 319 -9.42 -10.15 29.40
N LEU A 320 -8.72 -9.02 29.27
CA LEU A 320 -8.54 -8.04 30.34
C LEU A 320 -9.89 -7.56 30.93
N ALA A 321 -10.95 -7.52 30.13
CA ALA A 321 -12.29 -7.12 30.58
C ALA A 321 -12.87 -8.09 31.64
N THR A 322 -12.40 -9.34 31.68
CA THR A 322 -12.84 -10.34 32.67
C THR A 322 -12.24 -10.12 34.06
N GLY A 323 -11.11 -9.39 34.16
CA GLY A 323 -10.33 -9.26 35.40
C GLY A 323 -9.63 -10.55 35.84
N ARG A 324 -9.56 -11.58 34.98
CA ARG A 324 -8.98 -12.89 35.31
C ARG A 324 -7.52 -13.03 34.86
N PRO A 325 -6.73 -13.95 35.48
CA PRO A 325 -5.31 -14.09 35.22
C PRO A 325 -4.94 -14.47 33.77
N ILE A 326 -3.83 -13.89 33.28
CA ILE A 326 -3.23 -14.20 31.99
C ILE A 326 -1.80 -14.70 32.20
N VAL A 327 -1.43 -15.81 31.58
CA VAL A 327 -0.06 -16.34 31.53
C VAL A 327 0.46 -16.29 30.10
N PHE A 328 1.65 -15.73 29.89
CA PHE A 328 2.27 -15.63 28.58
C PHE A 328 3.33 -16.72 28.39
N TYR A 329 3.08 -17.64 27.46
CA TYR A 329 4.02 -18.67 27.02
C TYR A 329 4.62 -18.27 25.67
N THR A 330 5.87 -17.84 25.69
CA THR A 330 6.57 -17.17 24.58
C THR A 330 7.89 -17.88 24.24
N PRO A 331 7.84 -19.14 23.75
CA PRO A 331 9.03 -19.96 23.55
C PRO A 331 10.00 -19.41 22.49
N ASP A 332 9.52 -18.56 21.59
CA ASP A 332 10.23 -18.05 20.41
C ASP A 332 10.45 -16.52 20.44
N GLN A 333 10.49 -15.91 21.62
CA GLN A 333 10.56 -14.45 21.79
C GLN A 333 11.64 -13.74 20.99
N THR A 334 12.86 -14.30 20.98
CA THR A 334 13.98 -13.74 20.24
C THR A 334 13.72 -13.71 18.74
N GLU A 335 13.16 -14.79 18.17
CA GLU A 335 12.85 -14.88 16.74
C GLU A 335 11.63 -14.03 16.38
N TYR A 336 10.64 -13.98 17.27
CA TYR A 336 9.37 -13.32 17.03
C TYR A 336 9.51 -11.78 16.96
N ALA A 337 10.30 -11.21 17.88
CA ALA A 337 10.52 -9.77 17.94
C ALA A 337 11.25 -9.24 16.70
N LEU A 338 12.16 -10.04 16.13
CA LEU A 338 12.92 -9.68 14.93
C LEU A 338 12.08 -9.69 13.64
N GLY A 339 11.02 -10.51 13.58
CA GLY A 339 10.28 -10.75 12.34
C GLY A 339 9.22 -9.71 11.98
N ARG A 340 8.31 -9.39 12.91
CA ARG A 340 7.08 -8.62 12.60
C ARG A 340 7.00 -7.24 13.26
N GLY A 341 7.82 -6.97 14.28
CA GLY A 341 7.70 -5.77 15.12
C GLY A 341 6.46 -5.80 16.03
N LEU A 342 6.59 -5.25 17.23
CA LEU A 342 5.53 -5.16 18.24
C LEU A 342 5.40 -3.70 18.70
N TYR A 343 4.18 -3.22 18.88
CA TYR A 343 3.94 -1.89 19.45
C TYR A 343 4.19 -1.83 20.96
N ARG A 344 4.28 -3.01 21.60
CA ARG A 344 4.61 -3.17 23.01
C ARG A 344 5.74 -4.18 23.14
N SER A 345 6.71 -3.86 23.98
CA SER A 345 7.77 -4.82 24.28
C SER A 345 7.18 -5.95 25.13
N PRO A 346 7.72 -7.18 25.04
CA PRO A 346 7.23 -8.31 25.84
C PRO A 346 7.18 -7.98 27.34
N GLU A 347 8.15 -7.24 27.87
CA GLU A 347 8.22 -6.86 29.30
C GLU A 347 7.03 -5.99 29.77
N GLN A 348 6.30 -5.39 28.84
CA GLN A 348 5.11 -4.58 29.10
C GLN A 348 3.80 -5.39 29.11
N LEU A 349 3.87 -6.71 28.87
CA LEU A 349 2.67 -7.56 28.89
C LEU A 349 2.06 -7.66 30.30
N PRO A 350 0.72 -7.73 30.40
CA PRO A 350 0.00 -7.63 31.68
C PRO A 350 0.08 -8.85 32.59
N GLY A 351 0.90 -9.85 32.26
CA GLY A 351 1.00 -11.11 32.99
C GLY A 351 2.41 -11.69 32.97
N PRO A 352 2.68 -12.71 33.80
CA PRO A 352 3.98 -13.38 33.83
C PRO A 352 4.30 -14.06 32.50
N GLN A 353 5.58 -14.09 32.16
CA GLN A 353 6.10 -14.57 30.88
C GLN A 353 7.08 -15.71 31.08
N PHE A 354 6.98 -16.74 30.24
CA PHE A 354 7.80 -17.93 30.30
C PHE A 354 8.16 -18.45 28.91
N ILE A 355 9.40 -18.88 28.76
CA ILE A 355 9.90 -19.56 27.55
C ILE A 355 9.71 -21.09 27.68
N ASP A 356 9.83 -21.61 28.91
CA ASP A 356 9.65 -23.02 29.24
C ASP A 356 8.19 -23.32 29.58
N ALA A 357 7.66 -24.42 29.03
CA ALA A 357 6.26 -24.80 29.23
C ALA A 357 6.00 -25.33 30.64
N GLY A 358 6.98 -25.95 31.29
CA GLY A 358 6.87 -26.43 32.67
C GLY A 358 6.80 -25.28 33.68
N ASP A 359 7.59 -24.23 33.47
CA ASP A 359 7.50 -23.00 34.27
C ASP A 359 6.19 -22.24 34.03
N ALA A 360 5.73 -22.15 32.78
CA ALA A 360 4.39 -21.63 32.48
C ALA A 360 3.29 -22.46 33.19
N ALA A 361 3.41 -23.79 33.22
CA ALA A 361 2.46 -24.66 33.91
C ALA A 361 2.41 -24.40 35.43
N LYS A 362 3.56 -24.16 36.06
CA LYS A 362 3.63 -23.75 37.48
C LYS A 362 2.93 -22.41 37.71
N ALA A 363 3.09 -21.46 36.79
CA ALA A 363 2.43 -20.16 36.88
C ALA A 363 0.91 -20.25 36.68
N VAL A 364 0.44 -21.13 35.79
CA VAL A 364 -0.99 -21.45 35.64
C VAL A 364 -1.56 -22.01 36.94
N ARG A 365 -0.86 -22.95 37.59
CA ARG A 365 -1.29 -23.49 38.89
C ARG A 365 -1.34 -22.40 39.96
N ARG A 366 -0.31 -21.55 40.05
CA ARG A 366 -0.29 -20.40 40.97
C ARG A 366 -1.49 -19.46 40.73
N ALA A 367 -1.78 -19.14 39.47
CA ALA A 367 -2.92 -18.31 39.10
C ALA A 367 -4.25 -18.94 39.52
N ILE A 368 -4.38 -20.26 39.37
CA ILE A 368 -5.55 -21.03 39.81
C ILE A 368 -5.71 -21.03 41.33
N ASP A 369 -4.61 -21.25 42.07
CA ASP A 369 -4.61 -21.29 43.53
C ASP A 369 -5.00 -19.93 44.13
N GLY A 370 -4.68 -18.83 43.44
CA GLY A 370 -5.06 -17.46 43.81
C GLY A 370 -6.43 -17.00 43.31
N LEU A 371 -7.20 -17.82 42.58
CA LEU A 371 -8.52 -17.39 42.08
C LEU A 371 -9.48 -17.08 43.24
N GLY A 372 -9.98 -15.85 43.26
CA GLY A 372 -10.91 -15.37 44.29
C GLY A 372 -10.22 -14.71 45.49
N ASP A 373 -8.89 -14.63 45.48
CA ASP A 373 -8.10 -13.88 46.45
C ASP A 373 -7.55 -12.60 45.80
N PRO A 374 -7.96 -11.38 46.25
CA PRO A 374 -7.43 -10.12 45.75
C PRO A 374 -5.92 -9.97 45.92
N ASP A 375 -5.35 -10.60 46.95
CA ASP A 375 -3.92 -10.57 47.27
C ASP A 375 -3.17 -11.78 46.65
N GLY A 376 -3.90 -12.74 46.06
CA GLY A 376 -3.37 -14.01 45.54
C GLY A 376 -3.03 -14.01 44.05
N LEU A 377 -3.22 -12.89 43.34
CA LEU A 377 -3.09 -12.82 41.87
C LEU A 377 -1.64 -12.85 41.34
N GLY A 378 -0.63 -12.80 42.20
CA GLY A 378 0.78 -12.93 41.81
C GLY A 378 1.69 -11.89 42.45
N ASP A 379 2.83 -11.63 41.80
CA ASP A 379 3.77 -10.59 42.20
C ASP A 379 3.07 -9.21 42.20
N PRO A 380 3.25 -8.34 43.23
CA PRO A 380 2.68 -6.99 43.23
C PRO A 380 2.91 -6.19 41.95
N ASP A 381 4.07 -6.38 41.29
CA ASP A 381 4.38 -5.73 40.03
C ASP A 381 3.56 -6.30 38.86
N GLU A 382 3.26 -7.60 38.86
CA GLU A 382 2.36 -8.25 37.88
C GLU A 382 0.93 -7.72 38.02
N VAL A 383 0.44 -7.61 39.26
CA VAL A 383 -0.90 -7.08 39.57
C VAL A 383 -1.01 -5.61 39.12
N ALA A 384 0.00 -4.79 39.42
CA ALA A 384 0.04 -3.39 38.98
C ALA A 384 0.05 -3.25 37.45
N ARG A 385 0.83 -4.08 36.74
CA ARG A 385 0.85 -4.11 35.27
C ARG A 385 -0.49 -4.53 34.68
N TYR A 386 -1.14 -5.55 35.24
CA TYR A 386 -2.46 -6.00 34.81
C TYR A 386 -3.49 -4.87 34.96
N ALA A 387 -3.55 -4.24 36.14
CA ALA A 387 -4.50 -3.15 36.41
C ALA A 387 -4.27 -1.94 35.50
N ALA A 388 -3.00 -1.58 35.23
CA ALA A 388 -2.65 -0.53 34.29
C ALA A 388 -3.12 -0.85 32.86
N ALA A 389 -2.89 -2.09 32.41
CA ALA A 389 -3.33 -2.55 31.08
C ALA A 389 -4.86 -2.58 30.96
N GLN A 390 -5.58 -3.02 31.99
CA GLN A 390 -7.05 -3.00 32.00
C GLN A 390 -7.59 -1.57 31.87
N LYS A 391 -7.02 -0.62 32.63
CA LYS A 391 -7.39 0.80 32.53
C LYS A 391 -7.10 1.38 31.15
N GLU A 392 -6.02 0.96 30.51
CA GLU A 392 -5.61 1.47 29.19
C GLU A 392 -6.44 0.87 28.04
N PHE A 393 -6.64 -0.45 28.04
CA PHE A 393 -7.13 -1.19 26.87
C PHE A 393 -8.60 -1.60 26.93
N THR A 394 -9.21 -1.63 28.11
CA THR A 394 -10.63 -1.96 28.27
C THR A 394 -11.43 -0.86 28.99
N PRO A 395 -11.16 0.45 28.77
CA PRO A 395 -11.85 1.52 29.52
C PRO A 395 -13.35 1.60 29.20
N PHE A 396 -13.78 0.99 28.09
CA PHE A 396 -15.15 1.04 27.59
C PHE A 396 -15.77 -0.36 27.39
N ASP A 397 -15.08 -1.43 27.75
CA ASP A 397 -15.63 -2.79 27.64
C ASP A 397 -16.42 -3.14 28.91
N ASP A 398 -17.53 -2.43 29.11
CA ASP A 398 -18.39 -2.46 30.31
C ASP A 398 -19.68 -3.29 30.13
N GLY A 399 -19.81 -4.03 29.03
CA GLY A 399 -21.01 -4.78 28.66
C GLY A 399 -22.06 -3.97 27.88
N GLY A 400 -21.81 -2.68 27.64
CA GLY A 400 -22.71 -1.77 26.91
C GLY A 400 -22.24 -1.37 25.51
N ALA A 401 -21.16 -1.97 24.99
CA ALA A 401 -20.53 -1.52 23.73
C ALA A 401 -21.46 -1.70 22.52
N SER A 402 -22.22 -2.80 22.48
CA SER A 402 -23.21 -3.10 21.42
C SER A 402 -24.27 -2.01 21.32
N ASP A 403 -24.80 -1.54 22.45
CA ASP A 403 -25.82 -0.50 22.49
C ASP A 403 -25.28 0.85 22.01
N ARG A 404 -24.06 1.21 22.42
CA ARG A 404 -23.42 2.46 21.98
C ARG A 404 -23.13 2.46 20.48
N VAL A 405 -22.62 1.34 19.94
CA VAL A 405 -22.39 1.21 18.50
C VAL A 405 -23.71 1.26 17.70
N ILE A 406 -24.77 0.60 18.20
CA ILE A 406 -26.09 0.65 17.57
C ILE A 406 -26.66 2.07 17.58
N ASP A 407 -26.52 2.79 18.68
CA ASP A 407 -26.99 4.17 18.80
C ASP A 407 -26.32 5.10 17.77
N VAL A 408 -25.00 4.97 17.63
CA VAL A 408 -24.22 5.77 16.68
C VAL A 408 -24.54 5.43 15.23
N VAL A 409 -24.59 4.14 14.88
CA VAL A 409 -24.63 3.70 13.49
C VAL A 409 -26.05 3.57 12.95
N PHE A 410 -26.97 3.00 13.74
CA PHE A 410 -28.33 2.69 13.30
C PHE A 410 -29.35 3.76 13.71
N ARG A 411 -29.16 4.43 14.86
CA ARG A 411 -29.98 5.60 15.23
C ARG A 411 -29.39 6.92 14.71
N GLY A 412 -28.13 6.92 14.27
CA GLY A 412 -27.43 8.12 13.82
C GLY A 412 -27.11 9.11 14.95
N ASN A 413 -27.20 8.67 16.22
CA ASN A 413 -27.00 9.53 17.37
C ASN A 413 -25.51 9.52 17.78
N THR A 414 -24.80 10.61 17.50
CA THR A 414 -23.39 10.77 17.93
C THR A 414 -23.25 11.56 19.23
N ALA A 415 -24.34 12.13 19.76
CA ALA A 415 -24.26 12.98 20.95
C ALA A 415 -23.99 12.13 22.20
N GLY A 416 -22.99 12.53 23.00
CA GLY A 416 -22.60 11.81 24.22
C GLY A 416 -21.69 10.60 23.99
N HIS A 417 -21.36 10.29 22.74
CA HIS A 417 -20.43 9.21 22.38
C HIS A 417 -19.03 9.76 22.03
N ARG A 418 -18.00 8.93 22.23
CA ARG A 418 -16.60 9.16 21.86
C ARG A 418 -16.40 8.96 20.37
N ILE A 419 -16.77 9.98 19.61
CA ILE A 419 -16.67 10.00 18.15
C ILE A 419 -15.52 10.89 17.72
N HIS A 420 -14.50 10.29 17.12
CA HIS A 420 -13.38 11.03 16.55
C HIS A 420 -13.64 11.25 15.06
N ARG A 421 -13.77 12.53 14.69
CA ARG A 421 -13.75 12.99 13.30
C ARG A 421 -12.47 13.79 13.11
N GLU A 422 -11.81 13.60 11.98
CA GLU A 422 -10.59 14.34 11.69
C GLU A 422 -10.93 15.82 11.46
N GLN A 423 -10.38 16.70 12.29
CA GLN A 423 -10.70 18.15 12.30
C GLN A 423 -9.63 19.02 11.65
N GLN A 424 -8.37 18.56 11.62
CA GLN A 424 -7.25 19.30 11.04
C GLN A 424 -6.83 18.65 9.73
N ARG A 425 -7.07 19.35 8.62
CA ARG A 425 -6.62 18.92 7.29
C ARG A 425 -5.53 19.86 6.81
N ARG A 426 -4.30 19.34 6.80
CA ARG A 426 -3.20 19.91 6.02
C ARG A 426 -3.58 19.88 4.53
N PRO A 427 -3.09 20.82 3.70
CA PRO A 427 -3.23 20.71 2.26
C PRO A 427 -2.78 19.34 1.78
N SER A 428 -3.65 18.66 1.05
CA SER A 428 -3.53 17.24 0.75
C SER A 428 -3.32 17.00 -0.74
N LEU A 429 -2.27 16.24 -1.04
CA LEU A 429 -1.81 15.93 -2.38
C LEU A 429 -2.03 14.45 -2.70
N LEU A 430 -2.56 14.14 -3.88
CA LEU A 430 -2.53 12.80 -4.46
C LEU A 430 -1.69 12.79 -5.73
N LEU A 431 -0.56 12.07 -5.71
CA LEU A 431 0.34 11.94 -6.86
C LEU A 431 0.27 10.53 -7.48
N HIS A 432 -0.07 10.46 -8.75
CA HIS A 432 0.09 9.24 -9.53
C HIS A 432 1.52 9.11 -10.08
N LEU A 433 2.29 8.14 -9.58
CA LEU A 433 3.72 7.96 -9.90
C LEU A 433 4.00 7.17 -11.19
N GLY A 434 2.96 6.90 -12.00
CA GLY A 434 3.08 6.07 -13.19
C GLY A 434 3.21 4.58 -12.87
N ALA A 435 3.86 3.84 -13.78
CA ALA A 435 3.97 2.39 -13.69
C ALA A 435 5.04 1.88 -12.71
N MET A 436 5.66 2.76 -11.92
CA MET A 436 6.76 2.44 -10.98
C MET A 436 7.85 1.59 -11.63
N ARG A 437 8.38 2.08 -12.76
CA ARG A 437 9.50 1.45 -13.49
C ARG A 437 10.79 2.23 -13.25
N PRO A 438 11.98 1.60 -13.30
CA PRO A 438 13.25 2.29 -13.15
C PRO A 438 13.52 3.17 -14.38
N ASN A 439 13.05 4.42 -14.33
CA ASN A 439 13.19 5.42 -15.38
C ASN A 439 13.24 6.82 -14.75
N GLY A 440 13.62 7.82 -15.56
CA GLY A 440 13.78 9.20 -15.07
C GLY A 440 12.51 9.83 -14.48
N ILE A 441 11.33 9.49 -15.00
CA ILE A 441 10.05 10.03 -14.48
C ILE A 441 9.79 9.51 -13.07
N THR A 442 9.90 8.19 -12.85
CA THR A 442 9.71 7.60 -11.52
C THR A 442 10.75 8.13 -10.54
N THR A 443 12.03 8.22 -10.95
CA THR A 443 13.08 8.81 -10.10
C THR A 443 12.74 10.26 -9.71
N SER A 444 12.33 11.08 -10.67
CA SER A 444 11.94 12.48 -10.42
C SER A 444 10.74 12.58 -9.48
N ALA A 445 9.79 11.64 -9.58
CA ALA A 445 8.63 11.59 -8.69
C ALA A 445 9.03 11.30 -7.23
N PHE A 446 9.98 10.38 -7.02
CA PHE A 446 10.54 10.10 -5.68
C PHE A 446 11.30 11.30 -5.14
N ASN A 447 12.15 11.93 -5.97
CA ASN A 447 12.89 13.13 -5.56
C ASN A 447 11.94 14.25 -5.12
N LEU A 448 10.88 14.50 -5.90
CA LEU A 448 9.87 15.48 -5.55
C LEU A 448 9.20 15.12 -4.23
N VAL A 449 8.62 13.92 -4.12
CA VAL A 449 7.89 13.49 -2.92
C VAL A 449 8.75 13.60 -1.67
N ASN A 450 10.04 13.22 -1.73
CA ASN A 450 10.96 13.32 -0.60
C ASN A 450 11.41 14.76 -0.28
N SER A 451 11.27 15.69 -1.23
CA SER A 451 11.60 17.10 -1.04
C SER A 451 10.43 17.92 -0.50
N LEU A 452 9.23 17.33 -0.41
CA LEU A 452 8.06 18.01 0.14
C LEU A 452 8.14 18.12 1.66
N ASP A 453 7.60 19.20 2.20
CA ASP A 453 7.44 19.39 3.64
C ASP A 453 6.28 18.55 4.17
N HIS A 454 6.59 17.38 4.71
CA HIS A 454 5.58 16.45 5.24
C HIS A 454 5.00 16.85 6.59
N GLU A 455 5.47 17.94 7.21
CA GLU A 455 4.82 18.52 8.39
C GLU A 455 3.66 19.40 7.96
N HIS A 456 3.83 20.16 6.87
CA HIS A 456 2.82 21.08 6.34
C HIS A 456 1.86 20.44 5.32
N PHE A 457 2.29 19.41 4.58
CA PHE A 457 1.50 18.78 3.52
C PHE A 457 1.19 17.31 3.83
N ASP A 458 -0.04 16.90 3.57
CA ASP A 458 -0.42 15.49 3.60
C ASP A 458 -0.26 14.87 2.20
N VAL A 459 0.74 14.02 2.04
CA VAL A 459 1.15 13.48 0.74
C VAL A 459 0.70 12.03 0.59
N THR A 460 -0.15 11.79 -0.41
CA THR A 460 -0.57 10.46 -0.84
C THR A 460 -0.04 10.13 -2.22
N VAL A 461 0.45 8.91 -2.41
CA VAL A 461 0.89 8.41 -3.72
C VAL A 461 0.03 7.23 -4.17
N THR A 462 -0.22 7.17 -5.48
CA THR A 462 -0.94 6.06 -6.11
C THR A 462 -0.22 5.55 -7.35
N TYR A 463 -0.27 4.24 -7.56
CA TYR A 463 0.39 3.54 -8.66
C TYR A 463 -0.23 2.16 -8.85
N PRO A 464 0.00 1.47 -9.99
CA PRO A 464 -0.39 0.08 -10.16
C PRO A 464 0.39 -0.78 -9.17
N GLY A 465 -0.30 -1.58 -8.36
CA GLY A 465 0.37 -2.59 -7.53
C GLY A 465 1.07 -3.67 -8.36
N GLY A 466 2.01 -4.40 -7.75
CA GLY A 466 2.69 -5.54 -8.36
C GLY A 466 4.22 -5.46 -8.27
N PRO A 467 4.94 -6.43 -8.87
CA PRO A 467 6.36 -6.63 -8.63
C PRO A 467 7.26 -5.44 -8.97
N ALA A 468 6.90 -4.66 -10.00
CA ALA A 468 7.66 -3.48 -10.38
C ALA A 468 7.62 -2.39 -9.28
N ALA A 469 6.44 -2.15 -8.71
CA ALA A 469 6.27 -1.21 -7.61
C ALA A 469 6.98 -1.68 -6.34
N THR A 470 6.87 -2.98 -6.01
CA THR A 470 7.59 -3.59 -4.89
C THR A 470 9.09 -3.37 -5.03
N LYS A 471 9.68 -3.73 -6.18
CA LYS A 471 11.11 -3.53 -6.44
C LYS A 471 11.53 -2.07 -6.33
N MET A 472 10.71 -1.13 -6.80
CA MET A 472 11.03 0.30 -6.69
C MET A 472 11.05 0.77 -5.23
N LEU A 473 10.08 0.35 -4.40
CA LEU A 473 10.02 0.72 -2.99
C LEU A 473 11.14 0.07 -2.15
N GLU A 474 11.62 -1.10 -2.56
CA GLU A 474 12.77 -1.76 -1.93
C GLU A 474 14.11 -1.09 -2.29
N THR A 475 14.22 -0.48 -3.47
CA THR A 475 15.49 0.06 -4.00
C THR A 475 15.61 1.58 -3.91
N ARG A 476 14.52 2.28 -3.59
CA ARG A 476 14.49 3.73 -3.47
C ARG A 476 13.82 4.14 -2.18
N PHE A 477 14.48 5.03 -1.44
CA PHE A 477 13.93 5.63 -0.24
C PHE A 477 12.71 6.50 -0.58
N MET A 478 11.63 6.33 0.17
CA MET A 478 10.49 7.25 0.21
C MET A 478 10.24 7.65 1.65
N ASN A 479 9.98 8.93 1.88
CA ASN A 479 9.71 9.46 3.22
C ASN A 479 8.59 8.66 3.91
N ARG A 480 8.82 8.26 5.17
CA ARG A 480 7.89 7.43 5.94
C ARG A 480 6.54 8.10 6.20
N SER A 481 6.42 9.42 6.10
CA SER A 481 5.14 10.13 6.27
C SER A 481 4.21 9.98 5.06
N VAL A 482 4.72 9.56 3.90
CA VAL A 482 3.93 9.43 2.68
C VAL A 482 2.91 8.28 2.80
N ARG A 483 1.65 8.55 2.49
CA ARG A 483 0.57 7.54 2.45
C ARG A 483 0.56 6.85 1.08
N HIS A 484 0.43 5.52 1.07
CA HIS A 484 0.36 4.76 -0.18
C HIS A 484 -1.05 4.23 -0.43
N MET A 485 -1.57 4.46 -1.65
CA MET A 485 -2.84 3.92 -2.13
C MET A 485 -2.66 3.21 -3.48
N PRO A 486 -1.96 2.05 -3.52
CA PRO A 486 -1.77 1.31 -4.75
C PRO A 486 -3.10 0.76 -5.27
N ARG A 487 -3.28 0.83 -6.59
CA ARG A 487 -4.48 0.32 -7.25
C ARG A 487 -4.44 -1.20 -7.31
N VAL A 488 -5.35 -1.84 -6.58
CA VAL A 488 -5.60 -3.29 -6.60
C VAL A 488 -6.95 -3.61 -7.23
N GLY A 489 -7.04 -4.77 -7.90
CA GLY A 489 -8.27 -5.19 -8.58
C GLY A 489 -8.47 -4.59 -9.98
N GLY A 490 -9.55 -5.03 -10.63
CA GLY A 490 -9.97 -4.54 -11.94
C GLY A 490 -10.99 -3.41 -11.81
N LEU A 491 -11.15 -2.65 -12.90
CA LEU A 491 -12.24 -1.69 -13.02
C LEU A 491 -13.59 -2.45 -12.97
N ASN A 492 -14.54 -1.94 -12.21
CA ASN A 492 -15.90 -2.47 -12.16
C ASN A 492 -16.69 -2.12 -13.44
N GLY A 493 -17.71 -2.92 -13.76
CA GLY A 493 -18.60 -2.66 -14.88
C GLY A 493 -18.82 -3.85 -15.80
N SER A 494 -19.81 -3.71 -16.67
CA SER A 494 -20.13 -4.72 -17.69
C SER A 494 -18.99 -4.84 -18.71
N LYS A 495 -18.70 -6.05 -19.16
CA LYS A 495 -17.76 -6.29 -20.27
C LYS A 495 -18.26 -5.66 -21.57
N THR A 496 -19.57 -5.57 -21.76
CA THR A 496 -20.13 -4.86 -22.92
C THR A 496 -19.79 -3.38 -22.90
N GLN A 497 -19.87 -2.76 -21.72
CA GLN A 497 -19.48 -1.36 -21.52
C GLN A 497 -17.97 -1.16 -21.73
N HIS A 498 -17.14 -2.03 -21.15
CA HIS A 498 -15.69 -1.97 -21.39
C HIS A 498 -15.32 -2.18 -22.86
N LEU A 499 -16.04 -3.04 -23.60
CA LEU A 499 -15.84 -3.24 -25.02
C LEU A 499 -16.24 -1.99 -25.82
N ARG A 500 -17.39 -1.38 -25.52
CA ARG A 500 -17.82 -0.11 -26.14
C ARG A 500 -16.77 0.98 -25.96
N ARG A 501 -16.27 1.16 -24.74
CA ARG A 501 -15.17 2.09 -24.45
C ARG A 501 -13.91 1.77 -25.24
N THR A 502 -13.49 0.49 -25.23
CA THR A 502 -12.30 0.06 -26.00
C THR A 502 -12.44 0.36 -27.49
N ILE A 503 -13.65 0.26 -28.05
CA ILE A 503 -13.94 0.60 -29.45
C ILE A 503 -13.90 2.12 -29.66
N ALA A 504 -14.48 2.90 -28.74
CA ALA A 504 -14.45 4.37 -28.78
C ALA A 504 -13.01 4.91 -28.73
N ASP A 505 -12.21 4.42 -27.78
CA ASP A 505 -10.79 4.76 -27.62
C ASP A 505 -10.01 4.43 -28.90
N ARG A 506 -10.27 3.25 -29.51
CA ARG A 506 -9.61 2.83 -30.76
C ARG A 506 -10.00 3.66 -31.98
N ARG A 507 -11.18 4.29 -31.96
CA ARG A 507 -11.68 5.14 -33.06
C ARG A 507 -11.27 6.61 -32.90
N GLY A 508 -10.46 6.95 -31.90
CA GLY A 508 -10.04 8.33 -31.64
C GLY A 508 -11.18 9.24 -31.19
N ARG A 509 -12.34 8.67 -30.82
CA ARG A 509 -13.46 9.39 -30.20
C ARG A 509 -13.38 9.32 -28.68
N GLY A 510 -12.15 9.31 -28.16
CA GLY A 510 -11.85 9.15 -26.74
C GLY A 510 -11.95 10.45 -25.94
N GLU A 511 -12.40 11.55 -26.56
CA GLU A 511 -12.81 12.73 -25.82
C GLU A 511 -13.83 12.31 -24.78
N LEU A 512 -13.57 12.73 -23.55
CA LEU A 512 -14.47 12.50 -22.43
C LEU A 512 -15.78 13.20 -22.77
N ASP A 513 -16.79 12.44 -23.18
CA ASP A 513 -18.16 12.92 -23.10
C ASP A 513 -18.54 12.92 -21.61
N LEU A 514 -18.11 13.97 -20.90
CA LEU A 514 -18.52 14.23 -19.51
C LEU A 514 -20.05 14.42 -19.39
N THR A 515 -20.78 14.46 -20.51
CA THR A 515 -22.24 14.51 -20.53
C THR A 515 -22.89 13.13 -20.59
N ASP A 516 -22.16 12.03 -20.91
CA ASP A 516 -22.70 10.67 -20.85
C ASP A 516 -22.74 10.17 -19.39
N PRO A 517 -23.93 10.09 -18.76
CA PRO A 517 -24.03 9.73 -17.35
C PRO A 517 -23.58 8.29 -17.06
N ALA A 518 -23.69 7.39 -18.04
CA ALA A 518 -23.32 5.98 -17.86
C ALA A 518 -21.81 5.78 -17.85
N GLU A 519 -21.08 6.57 -18.65
CA GLU A 519 -19.62 6.60 -18.60
C GLU A 519 -19.14 7.31 -17.34
N GLN A 520 -19.75 8.44 -16.95
CA GLN A 520 -19.41 9.16 -15.73
C GLN A 520 -19.53 8.26 -14.48
N GLN A 521 -20.65 7.56 -14.32
CA GLN A 521 -20.89 6.68 -13.18
C GLN A 521 -19.80 5.59 -13.02
N VAL A 522 -19.28 5.03 -14.11
CA VAL A 522 -18.24 3.98 -14.03
C VAL A 522 -16.94 4.50 -13.45
N TRP A 523 -16.58 5.75 -13.75
CA TRP A 523 -15.35 6.35 -13.26
C TRP A 523 -15.50 6.95 -11.87
N GLU A 524 -16.69 7.46 -11.52
CA GLU A 524 -17.03 7.78 -10.14
C GLU A 524 -17.00 6.51 -9.27
N ASP A 525 -17.60 5.42 -9.74
CA ASP A 525 -17.50 4.11 -9.09
C ASP A 525 -16.05 3.65 -8.96
N GLU A 526 -15.20 3.88 -9.96
CA GLU A 526 -13.78 3.53 -9.89
C GLU A 526 -13.01 4.41 -8.92
N TRP A 527 -13.32 5.70 -8.87
CA TRP A 527 -12.76 6.65 -7.92
C TRP A 527 -13.11 6.21 -6.50
N THR A 528 -14.39 6.02 -6.20
CA THR A 528 -14.86 5.53 -4.89
C THR A 528 -14.28 4.15 -4.58
N ARG A 529 -14.14 3.28 -5.58
CA ARG A 529 -13.47 1.99 -5.37
C ARG A 529 -12.03 2.21 -4.92
N CYS A 530 -11.26 3.07 -5.59
CA CYS A 530 -9.83 3.28 -5.32
C CYS A 530 -9.55 4.11 -4.07
N PHE A 531 -10.35 5.14 -3.81
CA PHE A 531 -10.07 6.19 -2.83
C PHE A 531 -11.19 6.40 -1.80
N GLY A 532 -12.29 5.65 -1.90
CA GLY A 532 -13.43 5.78 -1.00
C GLY A 532 -13.98 7.20 -0.98
N ASP A 533 -14.14 7.73 0.23
CA ASP A 533 -14.60 9.09 0.47
C ASP A 533 -13.48 10.09 0.71
N PHE A 534 -12.22 9.69 0.56
CA PHE A 534 -11.10 10.63 0.65
C PHE A 534 -11.27 11.78 -0.34
N ARG A 535 -10.89 12.96 0.13
CA ARG A 535 -10.87 14.20 -0.63
C ARG A 535 -9.45 14.74 -0.63
N PHE A 536 -9.00 15.20 -1.79
CA PHE A 536 -7.67 15.78 -1.98
C PHE A 536 -7.86 17.22 -2.45
N ASP A 537 -6.97 18.12 -2.04
CA ASP A 537 -6.99 19.50 -2.54
C ASP A 537 -6.38 19.51 -3.94
N ASP A 538 -5.40 18.64 -4.17
CA ASP A 538 -4.71 18.46 -5.46
C ASP A 538 -4.60 17.01 -5.88
N VAL A 539 -4.90 16.75 -7.15
CA VAL A 539 -4.68 15.46 -7.80
C VAL A 539 -3.80 15.61 -9.02
N ILE A 540 -2.72 14.83 -9.04
CA ILE A 540 -1.62 15.03 -9.97
C ILE A 540 -1.34 13.73 -10.72
N ASP A 541 -1.50 13.74 -12.04
CA ASP A 541 -0.87 12.72 -12.89
C ASP A 541 0.59 13.13 -13.12
N PHE A 542 1.48 12.71 -12.22
CA PHE A 542 2.90 13.01 -12.35
C PHE A 542 3.51 12.22 -13.51
N SER A 543 2.88 11.14 -13.99
CA SER A 543 3.41 10.36 -15.10
C SER A 543 3.16 11.04 -16.45
N GLY A 544 1.95 11.48 -16.73
CA GLY A 544 1.54 12.09 -17.99
C GLY A 544 1.33 11.13 -19.18
N TYR A 545 1.45 9.82 -18.98
CA TYR A 545 1.45 8.83 -20.08
C TYR A 545 0.31 7.79 -20.02
N GLY A 546 -0.42 7.69 -18.91
CA GLY A 546 -1.37 6.61 -18.67
C GLY A 546 -2.83 6.99 -18.91
N PRO A 547 -3.50 6.54 -20.00
CA PRO A 547 -4.88 6.95 -20.31
C PRO A 547 -5.89 6.65 -19.20
N LEU A 548 -5.72 5.51 -18.52
CA LEU A 548 -6.61 5.13 -17.41
C LEU A 548 -6.52 6.12 -16.25
N TRP A 549 -5.32 6.58 -15.92
CA TRP A 549 -5.07 7.48 -14.79
C TRP A 549 -5.41 8.92 -15.13
N ALA A 550 -5.04 9.36 -16.34
CA ALA A 550 -5.46 10.64 -16.89
C ALA A 550 -6.99 10.81 -16.87
N ARG A 551 -7.74 9.71 -17.05
CA ARG A 551 -9.20 9.72 -16.92
C ARG A 551 -9.68 9.60 -15.48
N LEU A 552 -9.17 8.65 -14.70
CA LEU A 552 -9.62 8.40 -13.33
C LEU A 552 -9.48 9.64 -12.42
N LEU A 553 -8.36 10.36 -12.52
CA LEU A 553 -8.09 11.51 -11.64
C LEU A 553 -9.04 12.69 -11.87
N LEU A 554 -9.65 12.80 -13.06
CA LEU A 554 -10.67 13.83 -13.35
C LEU A 554 -11.96 13.64 -12.55
N HIS A 555 -12.20 12.43 -12.02
CA HIS A 555 -13.34 12.13 -11.16
C HIS A 555 -13.04 12.39 -9.67
N SER A 556 -11.89 12.98 -9.36
CA SER A 556 -11.63 13.49 -8.01
C SER A 556 -12.61 14.62 -7.67
N PRO A 557 -13.37 14.51 -6.57
CA PRO A 557 -14.31 15.54 -6.16
C PRO A 557 -13.59 16.74 -5.54
N GLN A 558 -13.84 17.93 -6.09
CA GLN A 558 -13.41 19.22 -5.55
C GLN A 558 -11.87 19.42 -5.44
N ALA A 559 -11.10 18.79 -6.33
CA ALA A 559 -9.63 18.94 -6.39
C ALA A 559 -9.17 19.76 -7.60
N THR A 560 -8.09 20.52 -7.44
CA THR A 560 -7.28 21.03 -8.55
C THR A 560 -6.61 19.86 -9.25
N ARG A 561 -6.72 19.78 -10.58
CA ARG A 561 -6.21 18.66 -11.37
C ARG A 561 -5.06 19.09 -12.24
N SER A 562 -3.93 18.43 -12.06
CA SER A 562 -2.72 18.73 -12.83
C SER A 562 -2.15 17.48 -13.50
N ILE A 563 -1.55 17.63 -14.68
CA ILE A 563 -0.86 16.56 -15.39
C ILE A 563 0.52 17.02 -15.86
N TRP A 564 1.54 16.23 -15.54
CA TRP A 564 2.93 16.55 -15.88
C TRP A 564 3.28 16.12 -17.29
N LEU A 565 4.03 16.97 -17.99
CA LEU A 565 4.51 16.79 -19.35
C LEU A 565 6.04 16.72 -19.31
N HIS A 566 6.57 15.49 -19.33
CA HIS A 566 8.01 15.24 -19.16
C HIS A 566 8.84 15.39 -20.44
N ASN A 567 8.20 15.55 -21.60
CA ASN A 567 8.84 15.69 -22.90
C ASN A 567 8.00 16.58 -23.83
N ASP A 568 8.48 16.81 -25.06
CA ASP A 568 7.63 17.30 -26.15
C ASP A 568 6.63 16.19 -26.46
N MET A 569 5.43 16.33 -25.92
CA MET A 569 4.44 15.26 -25.91
C MET A 569 3.94 14.97 -27.34
N ALA A 570 3.79 16.01 -28.16
CA ALA A 570 3.34 15.87 -29.55
C ALA A 570 4.39 15.11 -30.40
N ALA A 571 5.68 15.45 -30.22
CA ALA A 571 6.77 14.73 -30.87
C ALA A 571 6.87 13.28 -30.36
N ASP A 572 6.78 13.07 -29.04
CA ASP A 572 6.89 11.74 -28.42
C ASP A 572 5.72 10.82 -28.80
N ALA A 573 4.51 11.36 -29.00
CA ALA A 573 3.38 10.62 -29.56
C ALA A 573 3.66 10.10 -30.98
N ARG A 574 4.48 10.81 -31.76
CA ARG A 574 4.88 10.44 -33.12
C ARG A 574 6.22 9.71 -33.17
N ARG A 575 6.82 9.40 -32.02
CA ARG A 575 8.08 8.65 -31.93
C ARG A 575 7.91 7.23 -32.47
N SER A 576 8.77 6.86 -33.41
CA SER A 576 8.83 5.52 -33.99
C SER A 576 10.00 4.72 -33.42
N VAL A 577 9.74 3.49 -32.97
CA VAL A 577 10.76 2.53 -32.53
C VAL A 577 10.57 1.25 -33.35
N HIS A 578 11.60 0.85 -34.10
CA HIS A 578 11.53 -0.25 -35.08
C HIS A 578 10.33 -0.13 -36.05
N GLY A 579 10.07 1.09 -36.54
CA GLY A 579 8.98 1.37 -37.49
C GLY A 579 7.57 1.42 -36.88
N ARG A 580 7.44 1.35 -35.55
CA ARG A 580 6.15 1.40 -34.84
C ARG A 580 6.04 2.64 -33.97
N LEU A 581 4.90 3.33 -34.07
CA LEU A 581 4.55 4.44 -33.18
C LEU A 581 4.11 3.90 -31.81
N ILE A 582 5.06 3.79 -30.88
CA ILE A 582 4.85 3.10 -29.61
C ILE A 582 3.89 3.86 -28.65
N HIS A 583 3.86 5.19 -28.74
CA HIS A 583 3.08 6.04 -27.83
C HIS A 583 1.88 6.72 -28.46
N PHE A 584 1.72 6.66 -29.79
CA PHE A 584 0.68 7.39 -30.50
C PHE A 584 -0.72 7.16 -29.93
N ARG A 585 -1.11 5.90 -29.74
CA ARG A 585 -2.45 5.55 -29.21
C ARG A 585 -2.65 5.98 -27.77
N SER A 586 -1.66 5.75 -26.89
CA SER A 586 -1.80 6.10 -25.48
C SER A 586 -1.81 7.62 -25.30
N LEU A 587 -0.87 8.34 -25.91
CA LEU A 587 -0.81 9.79 -25.78
C LEU A 587 -1.98 10.49 -26.47
N SER A 588 -2.46 9.99 -27.62
CA SER A 588 -3.68 10.55 -28.23
C SER A 588 -4.89 10.46 -27.29
N ALA A 589 -5.02 9.37 -26.51
CA ALA A 589 -6.09 9.23 -25.53
C ALA A 589 -5.88 10.17 -24.32
N VAL A 590 -4.64 10.40 -23.88
CA VAL A 590 -4.33 11.37 -22.83
C VAL A 590 -4.62 12.80 -23.29
N PHE A 591 -4.26 13.15 -24.52
CA PHE A 591 -4.46 14.49 -25.08
C PHE A 591 -5.94 14.87 -25.18
N ALA A 592 -6.82 13.89 -25.35
CA ALA A 592 -8.27 14.07 -25.35
C ALA A 592 -8.83 14.51 -23.99
N HIS A 593 -8.00 14.58 -22.95
CA HIS A 593 -8.39 15.00 -21.60
C HIS A 593 -7.73 16.32 -21.18
N TYR A 594 -6.79 16.86 -21.93
CA TYR A 594 -6.02 18.06 -21.55
C TYR A 594 -6.88 19.30 -21.30
N SER A 595 -7.98 19.48 -22.04
CA SER A 595 -8.92 20.58 -21.81
C SER A 595 -9.65 20.46 -20.46
N SER A 596 -9.77 19.27 -19.89
CA SER A 596 -10.44 19.01 -18.60
C SER A 596 -9.52 19.17 -17.37
N TYR A 597 -8.20 19.24 -17.57
CA TYR A 597 -7.24 19.50 -16.49
C TYR A 597 -7.12 21.00 -16.22
N ASP A 598 -6.82 21.39 -14.99
CA ASP A 598 -6.59 22.79 -14.62
C ASP A 598 -5.19 23.25 -15.05
N ASN A 599 -4.19 22.39 -14.85
CA ASN A 599 -2.80 22.68 -15.23
C ASN A 599 -2.17 21.56 -16.07
N LEU A 600 -1.48 21.96 -17.14
CA LEU A 600 -0.59 21.13 -17.95
C LEU A 600 0.86 21.55 -17.68
N VAL A 601 1.60 20.74 -16.93
CA VAL A 601 2.82 21.19 -16.25
C VAL A 601 4.05 20.60 -16.93
N SER A 602 4.80 21.42 -17.66
CA SER A 602 6.06 20.96 -18.26
C SER A 602 7.22 21.06 -17.28
N VAL A 603 8.19 20.16 -17.39
CA VAL A 603 9.36 20.10 -16.48
C VAL A 603 10.42 21.18 -16.71
N SER A 604 10.19 22.09 -17.66
CA SER A 604 10.99 23.30 -17.90
C SER A 604 10.15 24.36 -18.60
N LYS A 605 10.60 25.62 -18.51
CA LYS A 605 9.91 26.77 -19.12
C LYS A 605 9.88 26.66 -20.64
N SER A 606 11.02 26.37 -21.25
CA SER A 606 11.15 26.19 -22.70
C SER A 606 10.29 25.03 -23.20
N LEU A 607 10.21 23.93 -22.43
CA LEU A 607 9.33 22.82 -22.79
C LEU A 607 7.85 23.21 -22.71
N SER A 608 7.46 24.03 -21.72
CA SER A 608 6.10 24.55 -21.61
C SER A 608 5.71 25.34 -22.86
N GLU A 609 6.62 26.14 -23.42
CA GLU A 609 6.39 26.87 -24.68
C GLU A 609 6.25 25.94 -25.89
N ILE A 610 7.09 24.91 -25.98
CA ILE A 610 7.00 23.90 -27.04
C ILE A 610 5.65 23.18 -26.99
N ASN A 611 5.27 22.66 -25.82
CA ASN A 611 4.01 21.94 -25.62
C ASN A 611 2.80 22.86 -25.84
N ARG A 612 2.84 24.11 -25.36
CA ARG A 612 1.77 25.10 -25.58
C ARG A 612 1.52 25.32 -27.07
N ARG A 613 2.58 25.42 -27.87
CA ARG A 613 2.47 25.61 -29.33
C ARG A 613 1.99 24.33 -30.01
N SER A 614 2.60 23.18 -29.71
CA SER A 614 2.36 21.91 -30.42
C SER A 614 1.02 21.25 -30.04
N LEU A 615 0.44 21.60 -28.89
CA LEU A 615 -0.82 21.08 -28.37
C LEU A 615 -1.90 22.18 -28.21
N SER A 616 -1.77 23.28 -28.96
CA SER A 616 -2.72 24.40 -28.93
C SER A 616 -4.14 24.02 -29.38
N ASP A 617 -4.29 22.92 -30.13
CA ASP A 617 -5.58 22.32 -30.48
C ASP A 617 -6.21 21.49 -29.35
N ARG A 618 -5.47 21.21 -28.26
CA ARG A 618 -5.90 20.33 -27.16
C ARG A 618 -6.29 21.05 -25.89
N ALA A 619 -5.72 22.22 -25.63
CA ALA A 619 -6.01 23.01 -24.44
C ALA A 619 -5.68 24.50 -24.68
N PRO A 620 -6.36 25.42 -23.98
CA PRO A 620 -6.05 26.83 -24.04
C PRO A 620 -4.68 27.15 -23.41
N ALA A 621 -4.06 28.24 -23.89
CA ALA A 621 -2.67 28.59 -23.60
C ALA A 621 -2.37 28.86 -22.12
N ASP A 622 -3.35 29.32 -21.37
CA ASP A 622 -3.28 29.68 -19.94
C ASP A 622 -3.13 28.46 -19.01
N LYS A 623 -3.47 27.26 -19.49
CA LYS A 623 -3.29 26.01 -18.75
C LYS A 623 -1.86 25.49 -18.76
N PHE A 624 -1.02 25.92 -19.71
CA PHE A 624 0.36 25.45 -19.84
C PHE A 624 1.27 26.17 -18.84
N ARG A 625 1.67 25.45 -17.79
CA ARG A 625 2.56 25.88 -16.71
C ARG A 625 3.91 25.16 -16.79
N TYR A 626 4.81 25.47 -15.87
CA TYR A 626 6.05 24.73 -15.70
C TYR A 626 6.42 24.60 -14.21
N ALA A 627 7.10 23.51 -13.87
CA ALA A 627 7.75 23.29 -12.59
C ALA A 627 8.90 22.30 -12.79
N ARG A 628 10.11 22.66 -12.37
CA ARG A 628 11.30 21.82 -12.50
C ARG A 628 11.22 20.57 -11.61
N ASN A 629 11.88 19.48 -12.00
CA ASN A 629 12.05 18.31 -11.16
C ASN A 629 13.12 18.55 -10.08
N CYS A 630 12.92 17.96 -8.91
CA CYS A 630 13.90 17.92 -7.83
C CYS A 630 15.02 16.90 -8.11
N ILE A 631 16.17 17.08 -7.46
CA ILE A 631 17.35 16.21 -7.53
C ILE A 631 17.70 15.63 -6.15
N ASP A 632 18.16 14.39 -6.10
CA ASP A 632 18.63 13.74 -4.85
C ASP A 632 20.15 13.93 -4.69
N GLY A 633 20.57 15.16 -4.36
CA GLY A 633 21.99 15.49 -4.30
C GLY A 633 22.75 14.71 -3.23
N ALA A 634 22.11 14.43 -2.08
CA ALA A 634 22.68 13.60 -1.02
C ALA A 634 22.91 12.15 -1.48
N GLY A 635 21.91 11.52 -2.10
CA GLY A 635 22.03 10.17 -2.63
C GLY A 635 23.05 10.05 -3.76
N ILE A 636 23.17 11.07 -4.61
CA ILE A 636 24.20 11.14 -5.67
C ILE A 636 25.61 11.17 -5.07
N ARG A 637 25.87 12.09 -4.12
CA ARG A 637 27.18 12.18 -3.44
C ARG A 637 27.53 10.89 -2.67
N ALA A 638 26.55 10.32 -1.96
CA ALA A 638 26.73 9.06 -1.26
C ALA A 638 27.07 7.93 -2.24
N GLY A 639 26.33 7.79 -3.35
CA GLY A 639 26.61 6.79 -4.38
C GLY A 639 27.97 6.98 -5.06
N ALA A 640 28.41 8.22 -5.29
CA ALA A 640 29.73 8.52 -5.83
C ALA A 640 30.88 8.10 -4.89
N SER A 641 30.66 8.11 -3.58
CA SER A 641 31.67 7.69 -2.60
C SER A 641 31.85 6.16 -2.50
N LEU A 642 30.91 5.38 -3.07
CA LEU A 642 31.01 3.93 -3.09
C LEU A 642 32.01 3.44 -4.14
N PRO A 643 32.66 2.29 -3.92
CA PRO A 643 33.48 1.65 -4.94
C PRO A 643 32.70 1.40 -6.24
N ILE A 644 33.43 1.36 -7.37
CA ILE A 644 32.85 0.97 -8.65
C ILE A 644 32.51 -0.52 -8.61
N GLU A 645 31.21 -0.83 -8.76
CA GLU A 645 30.68 -2.18 -8.87
C GLU A 645 29.95 -2.35 -10.20
N TRP A 646 30.24 -3.45 -10.89
CA TRP A 646 29.69 -3.76 -12.21
C TRP A 646 28.36 -4.51 -12.07
N MET A 647 27.33 -4.05 -12.76
CA MET A 647 26.02 -4.72 -12.74
C MET A 647 25.96 -6.00 -13.59
N ASP A 648 26.86 -6.15 -14.56
CA ASP A 648 26.85 -7.24 -15.53
C ASP A 648 28.28 -7.74 -15.78
N ASP A 649 28.62 -8.90 -15.20
CA ASP A 649 29.93 -9.55 -15.35
C ASP A 649 30.26 -9.95 -16.81
N SER A 650 29.27 -9.95 -17.71
CA SER A 650 29.47 -10.25 -19.13
C SER A 650 29.96 -9.06 -19.95
N VAL A 651 29.92 -7.84 -19.39
CA VAL A 651 30.58 -6.67 -19.96
C VAL A 651 31.95 -6.57 -19.30
N PRO A 652 33.05 -6.86 -20.03
CA PRO A 652 34.39 -6.73 -19.46
C PRO A 652 34.55 -5.30 -18.93
N ALA A 653 34.98 -5.18 -17.67
CA ALA A 653 35.39 -3.88 -17.14
C ALA A 653 36.41 -3.28 -18.12
N PRO A 654 36.17 -2.09 -18.69
CA PRO A 654 37.12 -1.45 -19.58
C PRO A 654 38.46 -1.30 -18.84
N PRO A 655 39.59 -1.57 -19.51
CA PRO A 655 40.91 -1.45 -18.90
C PRO A 655 41.05 -0.07 -18.25
N GLY A 656 41.19 0.03 -16.92
CA GLY A 656 41.36 1.32 -16.22
C GLY A 656 40.10 1.95 -15.59
N LEU A 657 38.93 1.29 -15.61
CA LEU A 657 37.80 1.70 -14.75
C LEU A 657 37.88 1.11 -13.32
N GLY A 658 38.90 0.30 -13.03
CA GLY A 658 39.20 -0.29 -11.71
C GLY A 658 40.70 -0.57 -11.47
N VAL A 659 41.58 -0.03 -12.31
CA VAL A 659 43.06 -0.06 -12.26
C VAL A 659 43.53 1.37 -12.59
N PRO A 660 44.68 1.88 -12.10
CA PRO A 660 45.10 3.27 -12.34
C PRO A 660 45.06 3.66 -13.82
N ARG A 661 44.70 4.92 -14.09
CA ARG A 661 44.74 5.57 -15.41
C ARG A 661 45.98 5.12 -16.20
N SER A 662 45.85 4.95 -17.52
CA SER A 662 46.97 4.49 -18.36
C SER A 662 48.18 5.42 -18.28
N SER A 663 47.95 6.68 -17.89
CA SER A 663 48.95 7.67 -17.48
C SER A 663 48.33 8.59 -16.41
N ALA A 664 49.14 9.35 -15.66
CA ALA A 664 48.63 10.40 -14.77
C ALA A 664 47.95 11.57 -15.52
N SER A 665 48.18 11.69 -16.83
CA SER A 665 47.64 12.75 -17.70
C SER A 665 46.39 12.34 -18.47
N GLU A 666 45.98 11.05 -18.43
CA GLU A 666 44.81 10.57 -19.14
C GLU A 666 43.54 11.29 -18.65
N ARG A 667 42.74 11.78 -19.60
CA ARG A 667 41.46 12.45 -19.32
C ARG A 667 40.27 11.63 -19.79
N ILE A 668 39.29 11.46 -18.90
CA ILE A 668 38.08 10.67 -19.11
C ILE A 668 36.91 11.62 -19.34
N PHE A 669 36.40 11.66 -20.57
CA PHE A 669 35.10 12.21 -20.86
C PHE A 669 34.04 11.18 -20.52
N ILE A 670 32.99 11.59 -19.80
CA ILE A 670 31.93 10.70 -19.38
C ILE A 670 30.55 11.21 -19.79
N ALA A 671 29.67 10.31 -20.17
CA ALA A 671 28.28 10.62 -20.49
C ALA A 671 27.35 9.55 -19.91
N ALA A 672 26.12 9.92 -19.59
CA ALA A 672 25.12 8.99 -19.05
C ALA A 672 23.77 9.14 -19.75
N GLY A 673 23.11 8.02 -20.05
CA GLY A 673 21.76 8.02 -20.60
C GLY A 673 21.38 6.76 -21.37
N ARG A 674 20.09 6.65 -21.73
CA ARG A 674 19.60 5.56 -22.59
C ARG A 674 20.24 5.66 -23.98
N LEU A 675 20.74 4.55 -24.53
CA LEU A 675 21.29 4.50 -25.89
C LEU A 675 20.16 4.53 -26.93
N SER A 676 19.51 5.67 -27.07
CA SER A 676 18.35 5.93 -27.95
C SER A 676 18.61 7.11 -28.90
N PRO A 677 17.84 7.24 -30.01
CA PRO A 677 18.10 8.25 -31.04
C PRO A 677 18.18 9.67 -30.51
N GLU A 678 17.29 10.05 -29.59
CA GLU A 678 17.21 11.39 -29.01
C GLU A 678 18.43 11.80 -28.17
N LYS A 679 19.18 10.85 -27.60
CA LYS A 679 20.42 11.13 -26.83
C LYS A 679 21.62 11.39 -27.75
N ASN A 680 21.51 10.99 -29.02
CA ASN A 680 22.49 11.20 -30.08
C ASN A 680 23.96 10.95 -29.67
N PHE A 681 24.23 9.82 -29.01
CA PHE A 681 25.60 9.41 -28.68
C PHE A 681 26.49 9.24 -29.93
N GLY A 682 25.91 9.11 -31.12
CA GLY A 682 26.66 9.15 -32.37
C GLY A 682 27.37 10.49 -32.60
N ARG A 683 26.73 11.63 -32.26
CA ARG A 683 27.38 12.95 -32.24
C ARG A 683 28.58 12.95 -31.30
N LEU A 684 28.39 12.46 -30.08
CA LEU A 684 29.45 12.40 -29.07
C LEU A 684 30.65 11.58 -29.54
N ILE A 685 30.42 10.39 -30.11
CA ILE A 685 31.50 9.52 -30.59
C ILE A 685 32.27 10.19 -31.74
N ARG A 686 31.58 10.84 -32.69
CA ARG A 686 32.24 11.55 -33.80
C ARG A 686 32.98 12.81 -33.35
N ALA A 687 32.46 13.52 -32.35
CA ALA A 687 33.16 14.64 -31.72
C ALA A 687 34.41 14.17 -31.00
N PHE A 688 34.29 13.11 -30.19
CA PHE A 688 35.40 12.50 -29.46
C PHE A 688 36.50 11.98 -30.39
N ALA A 689 36.16 11.44 -31.58
CA ALA A 689 37.14 11.05 -32.57
C ALA A 689 38.13 12.17 -32.94
N ARG A 690 37.64 13.42 -33.02
CA ARG A 690 38.46 14.60 -33.34
C ARG A 690 39.32 15.03 -32.15
N VAL A 691 38.74 14.97 -30.95
CA VAL A 691 39.45 15.23 -29.69
C VAL A 691 40.61 14.25 -29.53
N HIS A 692 40.33 12.95 -29.66
CA HIS A 692 41.32 11.88 -29.49
C HIS A 692 42.43 11.93 -30.54
N ALA A 693 42.11 12.29 -31.80
CA ALA A 693 43.11 12.49 -32.85
C ALA A 693 44.11 13.61 -32.51
N SER A 694 43.67 14.64 -31.76
CA SER A 694 44.51 15.77 -31.35
C SER A 694 45.17 15.55 -29.99
N GLN A 695 44.52 14.80 -29.10
CA GLN A 695 44.92 14.52 -27.73
C GLN A 695 44.74 13.00 -27.45
N PRO A 696 45.72 12.16 -27.80
CA PRO A 696 45.60 10.70 -27.70
C PRO A 696 45.46 10.16 -26.26
N ASP A 697 45.79 10.97 -25.25
CA ASP A 697 45.66 10.61 -23.83
C ASP A 697 44.25 10.92 -23.29
N THR A 698 43.24 10.49 -24.05
CA THR A 698 41.83 10.73 -23.75
C THR A 698 41.01 9.46 -23.93
N ARG A 699 39.91 9.37 -23.17
CA ARG A 699 38.99 8.25 -23.18
C ARG A 699 37.54 8.73 -23.08
N LEU A 700 36.61 8.01 -23.70
CA LEU A 700 35.18 8.26 -23.59
C LEU A 700 34.47 7.07 -22.94
N VAL A 701 33.72 7.33 -21.87
CA VAL A 701 32.90 6.34 -21.16
C VAL A 701 31.44 6.74 -21.26
N ILE A 702 30.58 5.83 -21.74
CA ILE A 702 29.14 6.06 -21.84
C ILE A 702 28.42 5.05 -20.95
N VAL A 703 27.78 5.58 -19.89
CA VAL A 703 26.99 4.83 -18.92
C VAL A 703 25.54 4.73 -19.40
N GLY A 704 25.05 3.52 -19.58
CA GLY A 704 23.66 3.25 -19.96
C GLY A 704 23.49 2.18 -21.02
N GLY A 705 22.27 1.63 -21.08
CA GLY A 705 21.86 0.63 -22.07
C GLY A 705 20.81 1.18 -23.05
N GLY A 706 20.62 0.50 -24.16
CA GLY A 706 19.55 0.85 -25.11
C GLY A 706 19.69 0.20 -26.48
N PRO A 707 18.69 0.39 -27.36
CA PRO A 707 18.62 -0.27 -28.66
C PRO A 707 19.76 0.08 -29.62
N LEU A 708 20.45 1.22 -29.42
CA LEU A 708 21.53 1.65 -30.31
C LEU A 708 22.92 1.10 -29.92
N ARG A 709 23.05 0.24 -28.91
CA ARG A 709 24.35 -0.28 -28.43
C ARG A 709 25.22 -0.81 -29.57
N ALA A 710 24.69 -1.74 -30.37
CA ALA A 710 25.44 -2.36 -31.47
C ALA A 710 25.90 -1.32 -32.50
N SER A 711 24.99 -0.48 -32.99
CA SER A 711 25.33 0.57 -33.97
C SER A 711 26.35 1.60 -33.46
N LEU A 712 26.34 1.89 -32.15
CA LEU A 712 27.30 2.81 -31.54
C LEU A 712 28.68 2.16 -31.37
N SER A 713 28.72 0.86 -31.04
CA SER A 713 29.95 0.07 -31.02
C SER A 713 30.58 -0.03 -32.42
N ASP A 714 29.77 -0.30 -33.45
CA ASP A 714 30.24 -0.35 -34.84
C ASP A 714 30.78 1.01 -35.30
N LEU A 715 30.11 2.11 -34.92
CA LEU A 715 30.58 3.46 -35.19
C LEU A 715 31.93 3.72 -34.53
N ALA A 716 32.10 3.40 -33.26
CA ALA A 716 33.37 3.56 -32.55
C ALA A 716 34.50 2.74 -33.22
N ALA A 717 34.21 1.49 -33.61
CA ALA A 717 35.17 0.64 -34.31
C ALA A 717 35.55 1.21 -35.70
N SER A 718 34.57 1.70 -36.47
CA SER A 718 34.81 2.28 -37.79
C SER A 718 35.67 3.55 -37.76
N LEU A 719 35.70 4.24 -36.61
CA LEU A 719 36.51 5.43 -36.36
C LEU A 719 37.87 5.10 -35.72
N GLY A 720 38.19 3.82 -35.51
CA GLY A 720 39.44 3.38 -34.87
C GLY A 720 39.49 3.60 -33.36
N LEU A 721 38.34 3.69 -32.69
CA LEU A 721 38.22 4.05 -31.26
C LEU A 721 37.71 2.90 -30.38
N ALA A 722 37.76 1.65 -30.84
CA ALA A 722 37.23 0.50 -30.12
C ALA A 722 37.82 0.37 -28.69
N ASP A 723 39.10 0.70 -28.52
CA ASP A 723 39.80 0.63 -27.24
C ASP A 723 39.72 1.92 -26.41
N ARG A 724 39.02 2.94 -26.92
CA ARG A 724 38.95 4.29 -26.32
C ARG A 724 37.54 4.77 -26.02
N VAL A 725 36.52 4.16 -26.63
CA VAL A 725 35.10 4.42 -26.39
C VAL A 725 34.48 3.21 -25.73
N HIS A 726 34.03 3.36 -24.48
CA HIS A 726 33.50 2.27 -23.69
C HIS A 726 32.01 2.44 -23.42
N LEU A 727 31.19 1.55 -23.99
CA LEU A 727 29.76 1.44 -23.72
C LEU A 727 29.52 0.43 -22.58
N ILE A 728 29.47 0.93 -21.35
CA ILE A 728 29.54 0.08 -20.15
C ILE A 728 28.18 -0.52 -19.73
N GLY A 729 27.11 -0.24 -20.47
CA GLY A 729 25.78 -0.75 -20.15
C GLY A 729 25.13 -0.01 -18.98
N GLN A 730 23.95 -0.48 -18.58
CA GLN A 730 23.22 0.08 -17.44
C GLN A 730 23.92 -0.33 -16.14
N GLN A 731 24.09 0.61 -15.21
CA GLN A 731 24.71 0.37 -13.91
C GLN A 731 23.68 0.53 -12.79
N ALA A 732 23.84 -0.23 -11.69
CA ALA A 732 23.00 -0.10 -10.51
C ALA A 732 23.28 1.22 -9.78
N ASN A 733 24.56 1.55 -9.62
CA ASN A 733 25.04 2.84 -9.13
C ASN A 733 25.84 3.54 -10.25
N PRO A 734 25.24 4.44 -11.03
CA PRO A 734 25.96 5.18 -12.06
C PRO A 734 26.88 6.27 -11.50
N TYR A 735 26.70 6.69 -10.24
CA TYR A 735 27.36 7.88 -9.69
C TYR A 735 28.85 7.68 -9.41
N SER A 736 29.27 6.48 -8.99
CA SER A 736 30.70 6.15 -8.82
C SER A 736 31.44 6.18 -10.16
N PHE A 737 30.77 5.77 -11.24
CA PHE A 737 31.30 5.91 -12.60
C PHE A 737 31.40 7.37 -13.01
N LEU A 738 30.33 8.16 -12.81
CA LEU A 738 30.32 9.59 -13.12
C LEU A 738 31.45 10.34 -12.41
N ALA A 739 31.62 10.11 -11.11
CA ALA A 739 32.65 10.74 -10.29
C ALA A 739 34.09 10.36 -10.67
N ALA A 740 34.29 9.23 -11.36
CA ALA A 740 35.58 8.84 -11.90
C ALA A 740 35.93 9.57 -13.22
N GLY A 741 34.95 10.23 -13.85
CA GLY A 741 35.16 11.04 -15.04
C GLY A 741 35.82 12.39 -14.72
N ASP A 742 36.51 12.97 -15.71
CA ASP A 742 37.13 14.29 -15.61
C ASP A 742 36.22 15.41 -16.19
N CYS A 743 35.38 15.10 -17.19
CA CYS A 743 34.43 16.04 -17.76
C CYS A 743 33.16 15.32 -18.22
N PHE A 744 32.00 15.85 -17.83
CA PHE A 744 30.71 15.34 -18.27
C PHE A 744 30.30 15.95 -19.62
N VAL A 745 29.87 15.11 -20.55
CA VAL A 745 29.47 15.54 -21.89
C VAL A 745 28.05 15.06 -22.22
N LEU A 746 27.16 16.00 -22.56
CA LEU A 746 25.80 15.68 -23.02
C LEU A 746 25.58 16.12 -24.47
N SER A 747 25.20 15.18 -25.32
CA SER A 747 25.08 15.36 -26.77
C SER A 747 23.65 15.27 -27.33
N SER A 748 22.64 15.30 -26.46
CA SER A 748 21.23 15.06 -26.82
C SER A 748 20.69 16.03 -27.88
N ASP A 749 19.69 15.57 -28.63
CA ASP A 749 18.98 16.42 -29.59
C ASP A 749 17.87 17.25 -28.95
N TYR A 750 17.20 16.69 -27.95
CA TYR A 750 16.19 17.35 -27.13
C TYR A 750 15.98 16.54 -25.85
N GLU A 751 15.61 17.22 -24.75
CA GLU A 751 15.20 16.62 -23.48
C GLU A 751 14.09 17.47 -22.84
N GLY A 752 13.25 16.88 -21.99
CA GLY A 752 12.32 17.71 -21.20
C GLY A 752 13.06 18.51 -20.13
N GLN A 753 13.80 17.78 -19.29
CA GLN A 753 14.77 18.33 -18.35
C GLN A 753 15.94 17.34 -18.25
N PRO A 754 17.18 17.76 -18.58
CA PRO A 754 18.34 16.89 -18.59
C PRO A 754 18.84 16.61 -17.16
N MET A 755 18.19 15.69 -16.45
CA MET A 755 18.53 15.34 -15.06
C MET A 755 20.01 14.95 -14.88
N VAL A 756 20.61 14.29 -15.87
CA VAL A 756 22.04 13.90 -15.82
C VAL A 756 23.00 15.09 -15.80
N LEU A 757 22.58 16.28 -16.26
CA LEU A 757 23.38 17.51 -16.08
C LEU A 757 23.36 17.98 -14.63
N LEU A 758 22.21 17.89 -13.96
CA LEU A 758 22.10 18.17 -12.53
C LEU A 758 22.93 17.18 -11.72
N GLU A 759 22.87 15.89 -12.08
CA GLU A 759 23.69 14.85 -11.45
C GLU A 759 25.20 15.13 -11.58
N ALA A 760 25.66 15.53 -12.77
CA ALA A 760 27.05 15.92 -13.01
C ALA A 760 27.45 17.19 -12.23
N ALA A 761 26.55 18.18 -12.15
CA ALA A 761 26.79 19.42 -11.41
C ALA A 761 26.89 19.15 -9.89
N VAL A 762 26.04 18.27 -9.34
CA VAL A 762 26.13 17.82 -7.93
C VAL A 762 27.49 17.19 -7.62
N LEU A 763 28.08 16.48 -8.59
CA LEU A 763 29.39 15.85 -8.46
C LEU A 763 30.56 16.82 -8.72
N GLY A 764 30.28 18.09 -9.03
CA GLY A 764 31.30 19.09 -9.32
C GLY A 764 32.10 18.78 -10.59
N LEU A 765 31.48 18.15 -11.60
CA LEU A 765 32.14 17.89 -12.87
C LEU A 765 32.09 19.13 -13.78
N PRO A 766 33.17 19.47 -14.50
CA PRO A 766 33.10 20.36 -15.66
C PRO A 766 32.15 19.80 -16.73
N ILE A 767 31.25 20.64 -17.26
CA ILE A 767 30.17 20.21 -18.15
C ILE A 767 30.31 20.84 -19.53
N VAL A 768 30.29 20.00 -20.56
CA VAL A 768 30.15 20.42 -21.96
C VAL A 768 28.85 19.84 -22.52
N THR A 769 28.01 20.69 -23.12
CA THR A 769 26.74 20.24 -23.71
C THR A 769 26.39 21.01 -24.98
N VAL A 770 25.41 20.52 -25.73
CA VAL A 770 24.93 21.16 -26.96
C VAL A 770 23.70 22.04 -26.70
N ASP A 771 23.49 23.05 -27.54
CA ASP A 771 22.39 24.00 -27.45
C ASP A 771 21.08 23.39 -27.96
N PHE A 772 20.25 22.91 -27.02
CA PHE A 772 18.86 22.50 -27.25
C PHE A 772 17.93 23.25 -26.28
N PRO A 773 16.63 23.42 -26.59
CA PRO A 773 15.78 24.41 -25.91
C PRO A 773 15.79 24.38 -24.37
N SER A 774 15.65 23.21 -23.75
CA SER A 774 15.56 23.06 -22.28
C SER A 774 16.91 23.08 -21.55
N VAL A 775 18.04 23.06 -22.26
CA VAL A 775 19.37 23.02 -21.62
C VAL A 775 19.64 24.29 -20.80
N ARG A 776 19.12 25.42 -21.29
CA ARG A 776 19.28 26.75 -20.68
C ARG A 776 18.46 26.92 -19.41
N ASP A 777 17.42 26.10 -19.23
CA ASP A 777 16.58 26.10 -18.03
C ASP A 777 17.08 25.11 -16.98
N ALA A 778 17.99 24.20 -17.35
CA ALA A 778 18.38 23.07 -16.52
C ALA A 778 19.39 23.45 -15.43
N LEU A 779 20.38 24.29 -15.77
CA LEU A 779 21.44 24.71 -14.87
C LEU A 779 21.53 26.24 -14.80
N PRO A 780 22.06 26.81 -13.71
CA PRO A 780 22.36 28.23 -13.62
C PRO A 780 23.25 28.73 -14.78
N ALA A 781 23.12 30.00 -15.14
CA ALA A 781 23.93 30.60 -16.18
C ALA A 781 25.44 30.48 -15.85
N GLY A 782 26.22 29.96 -16.79
CA GLY A 782 27.67 29.73 -16.62
C GLY A 782 28.04 28.38 -16.00
N ALA A 783 27.07 27.58 -15.54
CA ALA A 783 27.36 26.27 -14.92
C ALA A 783 27.69 25.15 -15.94
N ALA A 784 27.54 25.41 -17.23
CA ALA A 784 27.92 24.50 -18.31
C ALA A 784 28.37 25.28 -19.54
N THR A 785 29.32 24.71 -20.28
CA THR A 785 29.72 25.20 -21.60
C THR A 785 28.75 24.66 -22.65
N VAL A 786 27.85 25.52 -23.11
CA VAL A 786 26.84 25.20 -24.13
C VAL A 786 27.35 25.59 -25.51
N VAL A 787 27.50 24.61 -26.40
CA VAL A 787 28.01 24.80 -27.77
C VAL A 787 26.95 24.49 -28.82
N ALA A 788 27.16 24.89 -30.07
CA ALA A 788 26.22 24.57 -31.15
C ALA A 788 26.00 23.06 -31.30
N GLN A 789 24.81 22.64 -31.75
CA GLN A 789 24.38 21.25 -31.85
C GLN A 789 25.00 20.50 -33.06
N THR A 790 26.34 20.51 -33.16
CA THR A 790 27.11 19.87 -34.24
C THR A 790 28.29 19.08 -33.67
N ASP A 791 28.76 18.07 -34.41
CA ASP A 791 29.94 17.28 -34.01
C ASP A 791 31.18 18.17 -33.83
N SER A 792 31.37 19.18 -34.69
CA SER A 792 32.51 20.10 -34.65
C SER A 792 32.52 20.97 -33.40
N ALA A 793 31.38 21.57 -33.08
CA ALA A 793 31.27 22.46 -31.92
C ALA A 793 31.36 21.68 -30.60
N LEU A 794 30.79 20.46 -30.55
CA LEU A 794 30.95 19.59 -29.38
C LEU A 794 32.41 19.19 -29.16
N ALA A 795 33.14 18.87 -30.23
CA ALA A 795 34.59 18.60 -30.14
C ALA A 795 35.37 19.83 -29.64
N GLU A 796 35.04 21.03 -30.12
CA GLU A 796 35.69 22.25 -29.64
C GLU A 796 35.43 22.52 -28.16
N GLY A 797 34.20 22.31 -27.68
CA GLY A 797 33.89 22.43 -26.25
C GLY A 797 34.66 21.42 -25.40
N MET A 798 34.82 20.18 -25.88
CA MET A 798 35.65 19.17 -25.21
C MET A 798 37.14 19.54 -25.24
N MET A 799 37.63 20.17 -26.31
CA MET A 799 39.01 20.67 -26.38
C MET A 799 39.23 21.88 -25.46
N ALA A 800 38.23 22.77 -25.33
CA ALA A 800 38.24 23.88 -24.38
C ALA A 800 38.42 23.39 -22.94
N TYR A 801 37.73 22.30 -22.57
CA TYR A 801 37.96 21.64 -21.28
C TYR A 801 39.42 21.19 -21.12
N LEU A 802 40.01 20.54 -22.12
CA LEU A 802 41.42 20.12 -22.06
C LEU A 802 42.40 21.29 -21.96
N ARG A 803 42.00 22.50 -22.40
CA ARG A 803 42.77 23.75 -22.24
C ARG A 803 42.56 24.43 -20.89
N GLY A 804 41.68 23.90 -20.03
CA GLY A 804 41.33 24.51 -18.74
C GLY A 804 40.34 25.67 -18.85
N GLU A 805 39.65 25.81 -19.99
CA GLU A 805 38.67 26.88 -20.23
C GLU A 805 37.26 26.51 -19.75
N VAL A 806 37.06 25.25 -19.36
CA VAL A 806 35.79 24.74 -18.82
C VAL A 806 36.04 24.26 -17.40
N GLU A 807 35.56 25.04 -16.44
CA GLU A 807 35.69 24.75 -15.01
C GLU A 807 34.40 24.13 -14.47
N ALA A 808 34.53 23.43 -13.34
CA ALA A 808 33.37 22.98 -12.58
C ALA A 808 32.74 24.18 -11.88
N ALA A 809 31.42 24.32 -12.01
CA ALA A 809 30.67 25.31 -11.26
C ALA A 809 30.15 24.72 -9.95
N GLU A 810 30.08 25.55 -8.91
CA GLU A 810 29.38 25.19 -7.68
C GLU A 810 27.87 25.08 -7.94
N PHE A 811 27.25 24.02 -7.44
CA PHE A 811 25.82 23.77 -7.59
C PHE A 811 25.19 23.48 -6.23
N ASP A 812 24.36 24.41 -5.77
CA ASP A 812 23.57 24.25 -4.54
C ASP A 812 22.28 23.48 -4.85
N ASP A 813 22.32 22.16 -4.67
CA ASP A 813 21.16 21.28 -4.89
C ASP A 813 20.01 21.54 -3.90
N VAL A 814 20.30 22.08 -2.72
CA VAL A 814 19.29 22.39 -1.69
C VAL A 814 18.50 23.64 -2.08
N ALA A 815 19.20 24.71 -2.50
CA ALA A 815 18.56 25.91 -3.03
C ALA A 815 17.76 25.60 -4.31
N TYR A 816 18.34 24.81 -5.21
CA TYR A 816 17.66 24.36 -6.43
C TYR A 816 16.36 23.60 -6.11
N ASN A 817 16.39 22.65 -5.16
CA ASN A 817 15.19 21.90 -4.77
C ASN A 817 14.14 22.79 -4.10
N ARG A 818 14.55 23.79 -3.31
CA ARG A 818 13.63 24.75 -2.69
C ARG A 818 12.85 25.53 -3.75
N GLU A 819 13.54 25.99 -4.81
CA GLU A 819 12.89 26.64 -5.93
C GLU A 819 11.97 25.69 -6.70
N ALA A 820 12.44 24.48 -7.02
CA ALA A 820 11.64 23.48 -7.73
C ALA A 820 10.35 23.09 -6.97
N VAL A 821 10.43 22.95 -5.64
CA VAL A 821 9.26 22.72 -4.78
C VAL A 821 8.35 23.95 -4.74
N SER A 822 8.90 25.16 -4.70
CA SER A 822 8.10 26.39 -4.75
C SER A 822 7.34 26.52 -6.08
N GLU A 823 7.97 26.21 -7.20
CA GLU A 823 7.32 26.13 -8.52
C GLU A 823 6.22 25.07 -8.53
N PHE A 824 6.51 23.88 -8.00
CA PHE A 824 5.52 22.80 -7.86
C PHE A 824 4.29 23.26 -7.07
N MET A 825 4.49 23.88 -5.90
CA MET A 825 3.40 24.34 -5.04
C MET A 825 2.57 25.45 -5.69
N THR A 826 3.24 26.37 -6.40
CA THR A 826 2.57 27.43 -7.16
C THR A 826 1.62 26.84 -8.21
N VAL A 827 2.04 25.77 -8.89
CA VAL A 827 1.23 25.10 -9.92
C VAL A 827 0.13 24.23 -9.32
N ALA A 828 0.40 23.57 -8.19
CA ALA A 828 -0.62 22.87 -7.42
C ALA A 828 -1.68 23.82 -6.82
N GLY A 829 -1.64 25.13 -7.05
CA GLY A 829 -2.66 26.03 -6.51
C GLY A 829 -2.67 26.11 -4.98
N ILE A 830 -1.67 25.53 -4.31
CA ILE A 830 -1.51 25.59 -2.86
C ILE A 830 -0.69 26.83 -2.55
N ARG A 831 -1.33 27.82 -1.94
CA ARG A 831 -0.62 29.01 -1.45
C ARG A 831 0.35 28.56 -0.36
N SER A 832 1.64 28.84 -0.51
CA SER A 832 2.60 28.62 0.57
C SER A 832 2.09 29.37 1.80
N ALA A 833 1.98 28.69 2.95
CA ALA A 833 1.99 29.40 4.22
C ALA A 833 3.35 30.10 4.29
N THR A 834 3.33 31.42 4.15
CA THR A 834 4.51 32.28 4.27
C THR A 834 5.18 32.14 5.61
#